data_AF-A0A962GJZ0-F1
#
_entry.id   AF-A0A962GJZ0-F1
#
_cell.length_a   1.000
_cell.length_b   1.000
_cell.length_c   1.000
_cell.angle_alpha   90.00
_cell.angle_beta   90.00
_cell.angle_gamma   90.00
#
_symmetry.space_group_name_H-M   'P 1'
#
loop_
_entity.id
_entity.type
_entity.pdbx_description
1 polymer ?
#
loop_
_entity_poly.entity_id
_entity_poly.type
_entity_poly.pdbx_seq_one_letter_code
_entity_poly.pdbx_strand_id
1 'polypeptide(L)'
;EEMEVENTHGTGKRIPDLVCFVNGLPWVVIEAKRPDGQGNKGPTIKEGISQMLRNQRSDEIPQLFSYSQLLLSINGVEGRYGTCETPMKFWSAWREEDISDEAMFQIKNQAIGKNRISHLFNHRKREERAWYEQLLAGGELAVTKQDKLIISLLKPDRLLEVVRLYILFDHKVGKVVARYQQVFGIKRLIERIAGKENQNATQRKGGVIWHTTGSGKSLTMVLFSRALILHEDLKHCRLVVITDRVDLENQLSTTFRTSGELATKKDIKDAKATSGRRLAEQIGKGTERIIFSLIQKFNSATKLPECHNDSKDIIVLIDEGHRSQGGENHERMRLALPNAAFVAFTGTPLLKDDKTTNKFGPIVHAYTMQRAVEDKTVTPLLYEERIPDLDVNERAIDSWFDRITLGLTEEQQADLKRKYSNKGQVYQADDRIRLIALDIANHFIKFIDEGLKGQLACDSKAAAVKYKKYLDEAGLFESAVVMSTPDSREGNTSVDEADSDDVVLWWKNNIGTQDEKDYTKATVKRFELDDKLKMLIVVDKLLTGFDEPKNAVLYIDKPLKEHNLIQAIARVNRLHEKKQFGYLIDYRGILKELDTTIEKYQDLATRTQNGYDIDDLDGLYQQMSTEYKRLPKLYKDLWAVFSSVKNKNDTEQLRQILIPKMRERNGELVDVNIKTRDDFYDAL
;
A
#
# COMPACT_ATOMS: atom_id res chain seq x y z
N GLU A 1 -40.57 -6.11 -7.09
CA GLU A 1 -40.68 -4.97 -8.01
C GLU A 1 -39.25 -4.49 -8.25
N GLU A 2 -38.84 -4.38 -9.51
CA GLU A 2 -37.51 -3.88 -9.85
C GLU A 2 -37.55 -2.35 -9.76
N MET A 3 -36.58 -1.75 -9.08
CA MET A 3 -36.52 -0.29 -8.94
C MET A 3 -36.01 0.29 -10.25
N GLU A 4 -36.88 0.90 -11.04
CA GLU A 4 -36.47 1.65 -12.23
C GLU A 4 -36.18 3.10 -11.85
N VAL A 5 -35.02 3.61 -12.27
CA VAL A 5 -34.62 5.00 -12.09
C VAL A 5 -34.47 5.65 -13.46
N GLU A 6 -35.23 6.71 -13.68
CA GLU A 6 -35.17 7.50 -14.91
C GLU A 6 -33.84 8.28 -14.97
N ASN A 7 -33.23 8.33 -16.16
CA ASN A 7 -32.00 9.09 -16.35
C ASN A 7 -32.27 10.61 -16.30
N THR A 8 -31.23 11.41 -16.13
CA THR A 8 -31.35 12.88 -15.98
C THR A 8 -32.14 13.56 -17.11
N HIS A 9 -32.13 12.98 -18.31
CA HIS A 9 -32.79 13.54 -19.49
C HIS A 9 -34.21 13.00 -19.75
N GLY A 10 -34.69 12.04 -18.97
CA GLY A 10 -35.98 11.36 -19.20
C GLY A 10 -36.04 10.53 -20.48
N THR A 11 -34.89 10.18 -21.05
CA THR A 11 -34.79 9.45 -22.34
C THR A 11 -34.58 7.95 -22.16
N GLY A 12 -34.31 7.49 -20.94
CA GLY A 12 -34.05 6.10 -20.63
C GLY A 12 -34.09 5.82 -19.14
N LYS A 13 -34.00 4.54 -18.78
CA LYS A 13 -34.04 4.08 -17.39
C LYS A 13 -32.85 3.17 -17.09
N ARG A 14 -32.46 3.14 -15.83
CA ARG A 14 -31.50 2.17 -15.26
C ARG A 14 -32.16 1.41 -14.12
N ILE A 15 -31.75 0.17 -13.94
CA ILE A 15 -32.28 -0.73 -12.91
C ILE A 15 -31.08 -1.16 -12.06
N PRO A 16 -30.83 -0.51 -10.90
CA PRO A 16 -29.87 -1.04 -9.93
C PRO A 16 -30.31 -2.41 -9.40
N ASP A 17 -29.36 -3.30 -9.15
CA ASP A 17 -29.68 -4.68 -8.73
C ASP A 17 -30.29 -4.71 -7.31
N LEU A 18 -29.70 -3.99 -6.34
CA LEU A 18 -30.27 -3.80 -5.01
C LEU A 18 -30.01 -2.39 -4.48
N VAL A 19 -31.01 -1.80 -3.81
CA VAL A 19 -30.90 -0.52 -3.10
C VAL A 19 -31.38 -0.69 -1.66
N CYS A 20 -30.54 -0.35 -0.69
CA CYS A 20 -30.90 -0.38 0.73
C CYS A 20 -31.25 1.03 1.20
N PHE A 21 -32.46 1.17 1.74
CA PHE A 21 -32.97 2.44 2.24
C PHE A 21 -32.81 2.56 3.75
N VAL A 22 -32.37 3.74 4.21
CA VAL A 22 -32.39 4.12 5.63
C VAL A 22 -33.26 5.37 5.74
N ASN A 23 -34.39 5.25 6.45
CA ASN A 23 -35.39 6.32 6.57
C ASN A 23 -35.83 6.92 5.21
N GLY A 24 -35.97 6.05 4.20
CA GLY A 24 -36.37 6.46 2.84
C GLY A 24 -35.24 7.00 1.95
N LEU A 25 -34.02 7.16 2.47
CA LEU A 25 -32.86 7.59 1.68
C LEU A 25 -32.09 6.39 1.13
N PRO A 26 -31.70 6.37 -0.17
CA PRO A 26 -30.93 5.28 -0.77
C PRO A 26 -29.48 5.33 -0.28
N TRP A 27 -29.18 4.62 0.80
CA TRP A 27 -27.87 4.67 1.45
C TRP A 27 -26.86 3.70 0.87
N VAL A 28 -27.33 2.56 0.35
CA VAL A 28 -26.45 1.55 -0.22
C VAL A 28 -27.00 1.14 -1.59
N VAL A 29 -26.13 1.11 -2.59
CA VAL A 29 -26.44 0.58 -3.93
C VAL A 29 -25.50 -0.59 -4.16
N ILE A 30 -26.06 -1.73 -4.59
CA ILE A 30 -25.31 -2.96 -4.83
C ILE A 30 -25.54 -3.39 -6.27
N GLU A 31 -24.45 -3.69 -6.95
CA GLU A 31 -24.43 -4.33 -8.27
C GLU A 31 -24.04 -5.79 -8.08
N ALA A 32 -24.89 -6.71 -8.50
CA ALA A 32 -24.75 -8.14 -8.31
C ALA A 32 -24.55 -8.83 -9.67
N LYS A 33 -23.41 -9.50 -9.83
CA LYS A 33 -23.04 -10.18 -11.07
C LYS A 33 -23.00 -11.69 -10.88
N ARG A 34 -22.93 -12.42 -12.00
CA ARG A 34 -23.00 -13.88 -11.96
C ARG A 34 -21.67 -14.47 -11.45
N PRO A 35 -21.71 -15.56 -10.66
CA PRO A 35 -20.49 -16.22 -10.17
C PRO A 35 -19.60 -16.83 -11.26
N ASP A 36 -20.18 -17.16 -12.41
CA ASP A 36 -19.48 -17.74 -13.56
C ASP A 36 -18.95 -16.70 -14.55
N GLY A 37 -18.98 -15.41 -14.18
CA GLY A 37 -18.41 -14.32 -14.98
C GLY A 37 -16.89 -14.41 -15.08
N GLN A 38 -16.39 -15.01 -16.17
CA GLN A 38 -15.00 -14.86 -16.58
C GLN A 38 -14.81 -13.51 -17.26
N GLY A 39 -13.58 -12.96 -17.25
CA GLY A 39 -13.22 -11.63 -17.75
C GLY A 39 -13.85 -11.24 -19.09
N ASN A 40 -14.08 -12.22 -19.96
CA ASN A 40 -14.66 -12.03 -21.30
C ASN A 40 -15.93 -12.88 -21.59
N LYS A 41 -16.56 -13.50 -20.58
CA LYS A 41 -17.78 -14.33 -20.76
C LYS A 41 -18.96 -14.03 -19.86
N GLY A 42 -18.78 -13.19 -18.84
CA GLY A 42 -19.88 -12.77 -18.01
C GLY A 42 -19.44 -11.70 -17.03
N PRO A 43 -20.38 -11.00 -16.43
CA PRO A 43 -20.05 -9.81 -15.70
C PRO A 43 -19.21 -10.12 -14.47
N THR A 44 -18.06 -9.47 -14.39
CA THR A 44 -17.12 -9.58 -13.26
C THR A 44 -17.44 -8.53 -12.20
N ILE A 45 -16.81 -8.62 -11.03
CA ILE A 45 -16.82 -7.54 -10.04
C ILE A 45 -16.38 -6.21 -10.67
N LYS A 46 -15.37 -6.25 -11.56
CA LYS A 46 -14.89 -5.07 -12.27
C LYS A 46 -15.97 -4.49 -13.18
N GLU A 47 -16.76 -5.34 -13.84
CA GLU A 47 -17.90 -4.89 -14.64
C GLU A 47 -18.98 -4.27 -13.75
N GLY A 48 -19.32 -4.88 -12.61
CA GLY A 48 -20.26 -4.28 -11.64
C GLY A 48 -19.80 -2.91 -11.15
N ILE A 49 -18.49 -2.75 -10.88
CA ILE A 49 -17.90 -1.45 -10.52
C ILE A 49 -17.98 -0.46 -11.69
N SER A 50 -17.67 -0.91 -12.91
CA SER A 50 -17.76 -0.09 -14.12
C SER A 50 -19.18 0.40 -14.39
N GLN A 51 -20.18 -0.48 -14.23
CA GLN A 51 -21.60 -0.14 -14.33
C GLN A 51 -22.00 0.85 -13.23
N MET A 52 -21.56 0.64 -11.99
CA MET A 52 -21.79 1.57 -10.87
C MET A 52 -21.23 2.96 -11.18
N LEU A 53 -20.00 3.05 -11.73
CA LEU A 53 -19.36 4.32 -12.10
C LEU A 53 -20.03 4.99 -13.29
N ARG A 54 -20.47 4.21 -14.29
CA ARG A 54 -21.24 4.73 -15.42
C ARG A 54 -22.55 5.32 -14.94
N ASN A 55 -23.29 4.63 -14.07
CA ASN A 55 -24.60 5.06 -13.58
C ASN A 55 -24.54 6.40 -12.82
N GLN A 56 -23.37 6.81 -12.34
CA GLN A 56 -23.13 8.10 -11.67
C GLN A 56 -22.86 9.26 -12.62
N ARG A 57 -22.71 9.03 -13.94
CA ARG A 57 -22.47 10.11 -14.91
C ARG A 57 -23.67 11.04 -15.02
N SER A 58 -23.42 12.28 -15.44
CA SER A 58 -24.43 13.34 -15.52
C SER A 58 -25.63 12.99 -16.39
N ASP A 59 -25.42 12.19 -17.43
CA ASP A 59 -26.42 11.74 -18.40
C ASP A 59 -27.15 10.44 -18.02
N GLU A 60 -26.77 9.84 -16.89
CA GLU A 60 -27.29 8.57 -16.37
C GLU A 60 -28.22 8.80 -15.18
N ILE A 61 -28.01 8.13 -14.02
CA ILE A 61 -28.88 8.23 -12.84
C ILE A 61 -28.15 8.80 -11.59
N PRO A 62 -27.45 9.95 -11.71
CA PRO A 62 -26.63 10.50 -10.62
C PRO A 62 -27.44 10.86 -9.38
N GLN A 63 -28.74 11.14 -9.55
CA GLN A 63 -29.66 11.52 -8.47
C GLN A 63 -29.84 10.40 -7.44
N LEU A 64 -29.81 9.11 -7.87
CA LEU A 64 -29.85 7.96 -6.95
C LEU A 64 -28.66 7.99 -5.98
N PHE A 65 -27.49 8.41 -6.46
CA PHE A 65 -26.24 8.39 -5.71
C PHE A 65 -26.01 9.62 -4.82
N SER A 66 -26.95 10.58 -4.85
CA SER A 66 -26.83 11.83 -4.08
C SER A 66 -26.77 11.56 -2.57
N TYR A 67 -27.48 10.53 -2.09
CA TYR A 67 -27.51 10.15 -0.68
C TYR A 67 -26.76 8.85 -0.37
N SER A 68 -26.25 8.15 -1.38
CA SER A 68 -25.59 6.86 -1.18
C SER A 68 -24.29 7.04 -0.40
N GLN A 69 -24.14 6.27 0.66
CA GLN A 69 -22.99 6.29 1.54
C GLN A 69 -22.00 5.18 1.21
N LEU A 70 -22.50 4.00 0.83
CA LEU A 70 -21.67 2.85 0.44
C LEU A 70 -22.16 2.28 -0.89
N LEU A 71 -21.21 1.85 -1.72
CA LEU A 71 -21.46 1.15 -2.98
C LEU A 71 -20.81 -0.22 -2.90
N LEU A 72 -21.51 -1.28 -3.32
CA LEU A 72 -21.00 -2.64 -3.33
C LEU A 72 -21.09 -3.25 -4.73
N SER A 73 -20.10 -4.05 -5.09
CA SER A 73 -20.12 -4.93 -6.27
C SER A 73 -19.85 -6.35 -5.79
N ILE A 74 -20.72 -7.29 -6.12
CA ILE A 74 -20.70 -8.67 -5.63
C ILE A 74 -20.92 -9.66 -6.77
N ASN A 75 -20.40 -10.88 -6.66
CA ASN A 75 -20.57 -11.91 -7.70
C ASN A 75 -20.79 -13.33 -7.17
N GLY A 76 -21.23 -13.50 -5.93
CA GLY A 76 -21.41 -14.79 -5.26
C GLY A 76 -20.13 -15.45 -4.76
N VAL A 77 -18.95 -15.08 -5.28
CA VAL A 77 -17.66 -15.61 -4.82
C VAL A 77 -16.93 -14.59 -3.96
N GLU A 78 -16.85 -13.35 -4.44
CA GLU A 78 -16.21 -12.22 -3.76
C GLU A 78 -17.09 -10.97 -3.81
N GLY A 79 -16.66 -9.94 -3.09
CA GLY A 79 -17.32 -8.65 -3.08
C GLY A 79 -16.32 -7.53 -2.81
N ARG A 80 -16.62 -6.35 -3.34
CA ARG A 80 -15.86 -5.12 -3.12
C ARG A 80 -16.79 -4.00 -2.71
N TYR A 81 -16.27 -3.06 -1.93
CA TYR A 81 -16.99 -1.85 -1.57
C TYR A 81 -16.17 -0.60 -1.90
N GLY A 82 -16.88 0.50 -2.05
CA GLY A 82 -16.36 1.83 -2.26
C GLY A 82 -17.42 2.87 -1.94
N THR A 83 -17.19 4.09 -2.42
CA THR A 83 -18.15 5.19 -2.34
C THR A 83 -18.34 5.83 -3.71
N CYS A 84 -19.22 6.82 -3.81
CA CYS A 84 -19.40 7.56 -5.07
C CYS A 84 -18.06 8.07 -5.60
N GLU A 85 -17.90 8.02 -6.92
CA GLU A 85 -16.73 8.46 -7.68
C GLU A 85 -15.41 7.73 -7.34
N THR A 86 -15.44 6.72 -6.45
CA THR A 86 -14.23 5.96 -6.10
C THR A 86 -13.72 5.19 -7.33
N PRO A 87 -12.51 5.50 -7.85
CA PRO A 87 -11.95 4.80 -9.00
C PRO A 87 -11.81 3.30 -8.74
N MET A 88 -11.98 2.48 -9.77
CA MET A 88 -12.00 1.00 -9.66
C MET A 88 -10.84 0.43 -8.83
N LYS A 89 -9.62 0.93 -9.01
CA LYS A 89 -8.42 0.47 -8.29
C LYS A 89 -8.44 0.67 -6.77
N PHE A 90 -9.33 1.51 -6.26
CA PHE A 90 -9.45 1.82 -4.82
C PHE A 90 -10.62 1.09 -4.14
N TRP A 91 -11.41 0.35 -4.90
CA TRP A 91 -12.44 -0.53 -4.32
C TRP A 91 -11.77 -1.64 -3.51
N SER A 92 -12.25 -1.85 -2.29
CA SER A 92 -11.57 -2.68 -1.30
C SER A 92 -12.40 -3.92 -0.97
N ALA A 93 -11.72 -5.01 -0.59
CA ALA A 93 -12.38 -6.13 0.08
C ALA A 93 -12.51 -5.84 1.58
N TRP A 94 -13.42 -6.54 2.24
CA TRP A 94 -13.58 -6.50 3.70
C TRP A 94 -13.13 -7.83 4.31
N ARG A 95 -12.27 -7.76 5.32
CA ARG A 95 -11.95 -8.87 6.21
C ARG A 95 -12.50 -8.51 7.58
N GLU A 96 -13.38 -9.36 8.11
CA GLU A 96 -14.05 -9.11 9.39
C GLU A 96 -13.21 -9.61 10.55
N GLU A 97 -13.18 -8.85 11.65
CA GLU A 97 -12.41 -9.18 12.86
C GLU A 97 -13.29 -9.31 14.14
N ASP A 98 -14.53 -8.79 14.16
CA ASP A 98 -15.40 -8.86 15.34
C ASP A 98 -16.45 -9.97 15.25
N ILE A 99 -16.87 -10.33 14.04
CA ILE A 99 -17.91 -11.36 13.80
C ILE A 99 -17.21 -12.66 13.39
N SER A 100 -17.32 -13.69 14.24
CA SER A 100 -16.71 -14.99 13.96
C SER A 100 -17.36 -15.70 12.78
N ASP A 101 -16.64 -16.63 12.17
CA ASP A 101 -17.16 -17.43 11.06
C ASP A 101 -18.37 -18.27 11.48
N GLU A 102 -18.42 -18.75 12.72
CA GLU A 102 -19.60 -19.42 13.28
C GLU A 102 -20.79 -18.47 13.39
N ALA A 103 -20.58 -17.24 13.89
CA ALA A 103 -21.64 -16.25 13.98
C ALA A 103 -22.20 -15.88 12.60
N MET A 104 -21.31 -15.73 11.60
CA MET A 104 -21.73 -15.51 10.21
C MET A 104 -22.50 -16.69 9.64
N PHE A 105 -22.06 -17.92 9.94
CA PHE A 105 -22.75 -19.14 9.55
C PHE A 105 -24.16 -19.21 10.14
N GLN A 106 -24.32 -18.88 11.43
CA GLN A 106 -25.63 -18.81 12.08
C GLN A 106 -26.54 -17.75 11.45
N ILE A 107 -25.99 -16.56 11.12
CA ILE A 107 -26.75 -15.50 10.43
C ILE A 107 -27.21 -15.98 9.04
N LYS A 108 -26.32 -16.63 8.27
CA LYS A 108 -26.63 -17.13 6.92
C LYS A 108 -27.70 -18.22 6.94
N ASN A 109 -27.66 -19.09 7.95
CA ASN A 109 -28.54 -20.25 8.08
C ASN A 109 -29.76 -20.02 8.98
N GLN A 110 -29.99 -18.78 9.42
CA GLN A 110 -31.17 -18.44 10.22
C GLN A 110 -32.46 -18.73 9.43
N ALA A 111 -33.32 -19.58 10.00
CA ALA A 111 -34.59 -19.95 9.38
C ALA A 111 -35.47 -18.73 9.12
N ILE A 112 -35.89 -18.56 7.87
CA ILE A 112 -36.76 -17.47 7.44
C ILE A 112 -38.22 -17.93 7.57
N GLY A 113 -39.05 -17.16 8.29
CA GLY A 113 -40.47 -17.47 8.42
C GLY A 113 -41.21 -17.45 7.07
N LYS A 114 -42.21 -18.33 6.90
CA LYS A 114 -42.99 -18.49 5.66
C LYS A 114 -43.59 -17.18 5.13
N ASN A 115 -44.01 -16.27 6.01
CA ASN A 115 -44.54 -14.96 5.63
C ASN A 115 -43.48 -14.09 4.94
N ARG A 116 -42.23 -14.10 5.45
CA ARG A 116 -41.13 -13.32 4.88
C ARG A 116 -40.66 -13.91 3.55
N ILE A 117 -40.60 -15.24 3.42
CA ILE A 117 -40.36 -15.91 2.13
C ILE A 117 -41.44 -15.51 1.13
N SER A 118 -42.71 -15.59 1.52
CA SER A 118 -43.83 -15.22 0.64
C SER A 118 -43.73 -13.78 0.17
N HIS A 119 -43.36 -12.85 1.05
CA HIS A 119 -43.16 -11.45 0.69
C HIS A 119 -41.96 -11.24 -0.25
N LEU A 120 -40.84 -11.94 -0.04
CA LEU A 120 -39.65 -11.82 -0.89
C LEU A 120 -39.90 -12.35 -2.32
N PHE A 121 -40.72 -13.39 -2.46
CA PHE A 121 -40.96 -14.06 -3.74
C PHE A 121 -42.34 -13.75 -4.37
N ASN A 122 -43.18 -12.89 -3.77
CA ASN A 122 -44.53 -12.62 -4.27
C ASN A 122 -44.58 -12.07 -5.72
N HIS A 123 -43.51 -11.42 -6.15
CA HIS A 123 -43.36 -10.79 -7.46
C HIS A 123 -42.47 -11.59 -8.42
N ARG A 124 -41.95 -12.75 -7.97
CA ARG A 124 -41.04 -13.61 -8.72
C ARG A 124 -41.80 -14.78 -9.36
N LYS A 125 -41.22 -15.40 -10.39
CA LYS A 125 -41.86 -16.54 -11.05
C LYS A 125 -41.90 -17.74 -10.11
N ARG A 126 -42.91 -18.61 -10.28
CA ARG A 126 -43.09 -19.81 -9.44
C ARG A 126 -41.87 -20.74 -9.47
N GLU A 127 -41.20 -20.85 -10.62
CA GLU A 127 -40.00 -21.67 -10.81
C GLU A 127 -38.81 -21.13 -10.00
N GLU A 128 -38.61 -19.81 -9.97
CA GLU A 128 -37.54 -19.16 -9.19
C GLU A 128 -37.76 -19.41 -7.70
N ARG A 129 -39.00 -19.24 -7.22
CA ARG A 129 -39.37 -19.53 -5.83
C ARG A 129 -39.10 -21.01 -5.48
N ALA A 130 -39.52 -21.94 -6.34
CA ALA A 130 -39.32 -23.37 -6.11
C ALA A 130 -37.84 -23.74 -6.01
N TRP A 131 -36.99 -23.13 -6.85
CA TRP A 131 -35.54 -23.31 -6.78
C TRP A 131 -34.96 -22.86 -5.43
N TYR A 132 -35.34 -21.66 -4.94
CA TYR A 132 -34.88 -21.16 -3.64
C TYR A 132 -35.42 -22.00 -2.46
N GLU A 133 -36.68 -22.43 -2.51
CA GLU A 133 -37.26 -23.31 -1.50
C GLU A 133 -36.54 -24.67 -1.47
N GLN A 134 -36.17 -25.22 -2.63
CA GLN A 134 -35.38 -26.46 -2.73
C GLN A 134 -33.95 -26.26 -2.20
N LEU A 135 -33.31 -25.14 -2.52
CA LEU A 135 -31.98 -24.80 -2.01
C LEU A 135 -31.98 -24.74 -0.48
N LEU A 136 -32.96 -24.05 0.12
CA LEU A 136 -33.11 -23.96 1.58
C LEU A 136 -33.49 -25.30 2.22
N ALA A 137 -34.28 -26.12 1.54
CA ALA A 137 -34.63 -27.47 1.99
C ALA A 137 -33.43 -28.44 1.91
N GLY A 138 -32.43 -28.14 1.09
CA GLY A 138 -31.19 -28.90 0.94
C GLY A 138 -30.28 -28.88 2.17
N GLY A 139 -30.56 -28.02 3.15
CA GLY A 139 -29.84 -27.94 4.41
C GLY A 139 -29.00 -26.67 4.55
N GLU A 140 -27.87 -26.80 5.24
CA GLU A 140 -27.02 -25.66 5.58
C GLU A 140 -26.28 -25.10 4.36
N LEU A 141 -26.23 -23.77 4.28
CA LEU A 141 -25.54 -23.01 3.26
C LEU A 141 -24.16 -22.60 3.76
N ALA A 142 -23.15 -22.80 2.92
CA ALA A 142 -21.80 -22.30 3.16
C ALA A 142 -21.76 -20.76 3.11
N VAL A 143 -20.89 -20.18 3.94
CA VAL A 143 -20.64 -18.73 3.96
C VAL A 143 -19.62 -18.37 2.88
N THR A 144 -20.03 -17.57 1.90
CA THR A 144 -19.15 -17.07 0.83
C THR A 144 -18.47 -15.75 1.23
N LYS A 145 -17.43 -15.30 0.50
CA LYS A 145 -16.82 -13.97 0.79
C LYS A 145 -17.80 -12.83 0.50
N GLN A 146 -18.75 -13.01 -0.43
CA GLN A 146 -19.86 -12.07 -0.60
C GLN A 146 -20.71 -11.98 0.68
N ASP A 147 -21.08 -13.12 1.26
CA ASP A 147 -21.87 -13.15 2.50
C ASP A 147 -21.09 -12.47 3.64
N LYS A 148 -19.79 -12.76 3.77
CA LYS A 148 -18.92 -12.10 4.75
C LYS A 148 -18.96 -10.58 4.57
N LEU A 149 -18.82 -10.05 3.36
CA LEU A 149 -18.89 -8.60 3.09
C LEU A 149 -20.24 -8.00 3.49
N ILE A 150 -21.34 -8.64 3.07
CA ILE A 150 -22.72 -8.15 3.30
C ILE A 150 -23.03 -8.16 4.80
N ILE A 151 -22.78 -9.28 5.49
CA ILE A 151 -23.01 -9.40 6.93
C ILE A 151 -22.17 -8.38 7.68
N SER A 152 -20.92 -8.20 7.27
CA SER A 152 -20.02 -7.27 7.93
C SER A 152 -20.46 -5.83 7.77
N LEU A 153 -20.69 -5.33 6.56
CA LEU A 153 -20.95 -3.91 6.33
C LEU A 153 -22.42 -3.50 6.48
N LEU A 154 -23.37 -4.40 6.21
CA LEU A 154 -24.79 -4.07 6.12
C LEU A 154 -25.62 -4.51 7.33
N LYS A 155 -24.98 -5.06 8.37
CA LYS A 155 -25.62 -5.17 9.68
C LYS A 155 -26.02 -3.77 10.16
N PRO A 156 -27.26 -3.52 10.61
CA PRO A 156 -27.76 -2.15 10.81
C PRO A 156 -26.88 -1.27 11.72
N ASP A 157 -26.40 -1.83 12.83
CA ASP A 157 -25.47 -1.19 13.76
C ASP A 157 -24.13 -0.87 13.09
N ARG A 158 -23.54 -1.82 12.35
CA ARG A 158 -22.26 -1.59 11.65
C ARG A 158 -22.40 -0.58 10.52
N LEU A 159 -23.48 -0.63 9.73
CA LEU A 159 -23.72 0.34 8.66
C LEU A 159 -23.78 1.76 9.21
N LEU A 160 -24.57 1.98 10.27
CA LEU A 160 -24.69 3.29 10.92
C LEU A 160 -23.35 3.75 11.48
N GLU A 161 -22.60 2.84 12.11
CA GLU A 161 -21.25 3.12 12.63
C GLU A 161 -20.28 3.53 11.51
N VAL A 162 -20.20 2.76 10.41
CA VAL A 162 -19.33 3.04 9.27
C VAL A 162 -19.65 4.38 8.64
N VAL A 163 -20.91 4.66 8.36
CA VAL A 163 -21.32 5.94 7.77
C VAL A 163 -21.00 7.11 8.70
N ARG A 164 -21.23 6.94 10.00
CA ARG A 164 -21.07 8.04 10.97
C ARG A 164 -19.60 8.31 11.30
N LEU A 165 -18.78 7.28 11.46
CA LEU A 165 -17.41 7.40 11.98
C LEU A 165 -16.33 7.22 10.91
N TYR A 166 -16.60 6.40 9.90
CA TYR A 166 -15.57 5.83 9.03
C TYR A 166 -15.67 6.25 7.56
N ILE A 167 -16.46 7.30 7.25
CA ILE A 167 -16.50 7.93 5.92
C ILE A 167 -16.06 9.40 6.04
N LEU A 168 -15.01 9.77 5.31
CA LEU A 168 -14.53 11.14 5.20
C LEU A 168 -15.00 11.79 3.90
N PHE A 169 -15.19 13.09 3.97
CA PHE A 169 -15.46 13.94 2.81
C PHE A 169 -14.25 14.81 2.61
N ASP A 170 -13.55 14.63 1.49
CA ASP A 170 -12.38 15.40 1.11
C ASP A 170 -12.74 16.30 -0.07
N HIS A 171 -12.42 17.59 0.01
CA HIS A 171 -12.74 18.55 -1.07
C HIS A 171 -12.08 18.25 -2.42
N LYS A 172 -10.99 17.47 -2.46
CA LYS A 172 -10.29 17.09 -3.70
C LYS A 172 -10.68 15.72 -4.21
N VAL A 173 -10.78 14.74 -3.30
CA VAL A 173 -10.97 13.32 -3.65
C VAL A 173 -12.45 12.90 -3.55
N GLY A 174 -13.30 13.73 -2.95
CA GLY A 174 -14.71 13.41 -2.71
C GLY A 174 -14.88 12.53 -1.48
N LYS A 175 -15.78 11.55 -1.55
CA LYS A 175 -16.09 10.66 -0.44
C LYS A 175 -15.03 9.54 -0.35
N VAL A 176 -14.57 9.24 0.86
CA VAL A 176 -13.58 8.20 1.13
C VAL A 176 -14.05 7.36 2.31
N VAL A 177 -14.25 6.06 2.10
CA VAL A 177 -14.54 5.11 3.18
C VAL A 177 -13.26 4.47 3.70
N ALA A 178 -13.19 4.26 5.02
CA ALA A 178 -12.10 3.57 5.67
C ALA A 178 -12.00 2.10 5.25
N ARG A 179 -10.78 1.58 5.20
CA ARG A 179 -10.52 0.14 5.04
C ARG A 179 -10.72 -0.60 6.37
N TYR A 180 -10.94 -1.91 6.31
CA TYR A 180 -11.26 -2.73 7.49
C TYR A 180 -10.23 -2.57 8.62
N GLN A 181 -8.93 -2.61 8.30
CA GLN A 181 -7.84 -2.47 9.27
C GLN A 181 -7.83 -1.10 9.95
N GLN A 182 -8.34 -0.07 9.28
CA GLN A 182 -8.47 1.27 9.84
C GLN A 182 -9.64 1.32 10.81
N VAL A 183 -10.78 0.72 10.44
CA VAL A 183 -11.96 0.59 11.30
C VAL A 183 -11.60 -0.18 12.59
N PHE A 184 -11.09 -1.40 12.46
CA PHE A 184 -10.75 -2.22 13.63
C PHE A 184 -9.59 -1.64 14.43
N GLY A 185 -8.55 -1.10 13.77
CA GLY A 185 -7.46 -0.40 14.46
C GLY A 185 -7.96 0.77 15.33
N ILE A 186 -8.92 1.56 14.83
CA ILE A 186 -9.54 2.65 15.59
C ILE A 186 -10.41 2.11 16.72
N LYS A 187 -11.21 1.07 16.48
CA LYS A 187 -12.05 0.44 17.52
C LYS A 187 -11.21 -0.05 18.68
N ARG A 188 -10.19 -0.88 18.43
CA ARG A 188 -9.30 -1.42 19.45
C ARG A 188 -8.58 -0.30 20.22
N LEU A 189 -8.21 0.78 19.52
CA LEU A 189 -7.59 1.94 20.15
C LEU A 189 -8.54 2.69 21.07
N ILE A 190 -9.77 2.94 20.63
CA ILE A 190 -10.82 3.56 21.46
C ILE A 190 -11.15 2.68 22.67
N GLU A 191 -11.37 1.38 22.47
CA GLU A 191 -11.61 0.41 23.55
C GLU A 191 -10.52 0.46 24.61
N ARG A 192 -9.25 0.48 24.16
CA ARG A 192 -8.10 0.55 25.05
C ARG A 192 -8.02 1.87 25.79
N ILE A 193 -8.22 2.99 25.09
CA ILE A 193 -8.11 4.32 25.66
C ILE A 193 -9.26 4.57 26.63
N ALA A 194 -10.51 4.32 26.23
CA ALA A 194 -11.72 4.50 27.03
C ALA A 194 -11.96 3.41 28.09
N GLY A 195 -11.22 2.30 28.04
CA GLY A 195 -11.43 1.14 28.90
C GLY A 195 -11.46 1.48 30.39
N LYS A 196 -12.22 0.67 31.16
CA LYS A 196 -12.46 0.86 32.60
C LYS A 196 -11.18 1.01 33.42
N GLU A 197 -10.10 0.36 33.00
CA GLU A 197 -8.77 0.49 33.63
C GLU A 197 -8.27 1.95 33.67
N ASN A 198 -8.69 2.80 32.73
CA ASN A 198 -8.28 4.20 32.65
C ASN A 198 -9.22 5.17 33.36
N GLN A 199 -10.40 4.72 33.82
CA GLN A 199 -11.35 5.61 34.51
C GLN A 199 -10.79 6.06 35.87
N ASN A 200 -10.14 5.14 36.58
CA ASN A 200 -9.52 5.36 37.90
C ASN A 200 -7.99 5.48 37.86
N ALA A 201 -7.36 5.37 36.68
CA ALA A 201 -5.91 5.51 36.56
C ALA A 201 -5.51 6.98 36.51
N THR A 202 -4.37 7.30 37.13
CA THR A 202 -3.71 8.60 37.03
C THR A 202 -3.25 8.89 35.61
N GLN A 203 -2.87 7.84 34.87
CA GLN A 203 -2.42 7.91 33.48
C GLN A 203 -3.31 7.07 32.57
N ARG A 204 -3.67 7.64 31.42
CA ARG A 204 -4.43 6.94 30.38
C ARG A 204 -3.49 6.07 29.55
N LYS A 205 -3.79 4.78 29.41
CA LYS A 205 -2.97 3.83 28.66
C LYS A 205 -3.11 4.04 27.15
N GLY A 206 -2.00 4.35 26.49
CA GLY A 206 -1.89 4.37 25.03
C GLY A 206 -1.53 2.99 24.46
N GLY A 207 -1.09 2.94 23.20
CA GLY A 207 -0.68 1.70 22.54
C GLY A 207 -0.04 1.92 21.17
N VAL A 208 0.27 0.83 20.47
CA VAL A 208 0.88 0.88 19.13
C VAL A 208 -0.11 0.38 18.07
N ILE A 209 -0.31 1.16 17.01
CA ILE A 209 -0.96 0.72 15.78
C ILE A 209 0.13 0.37 14.77
N TRP A 210 0.30 -0.93 14.53
CA TRP A 210 1.24 -1.41 13.53
C TRP A 210 0.53 -1.63 12.21
N HIS A 211 0.59 -0.65 11.31
CA HIS A 211 0.06 -0.81 9.96
C HIS A 211 1.18 -0.57 8.95
N THR A 212 1.38 -1.50 8.01
CA THR A 212 2.47 -1.43 7.03
C THR A 212 2.55 -0.08 6.32
N THR A 213 3.73 0.30 5.87
CA THR A 213 3.94 1.58 5.18
C THR A 213 3.04 1.67 3.96
N GLY A 214 2.32 2.77 3.83
CA GLY A 214 1.43 2.96 2.68
C GLY A 214 0.01 2.43 2.82
N SER A 215 -0.32 1.80 3.96
CA SER A 215 -1.67 1.35 4.32
C SER A 215 -2.69 2.47 4.58
N GLY A 216 -2.23 3.73 4.66
CA GLY A 216 -3.08 4.88 4.98
C GLY A 216 -3.07 5.27 6.46
N LYS A 217 -1.98 5.09 7.20
CA LYS A 217 -1.85 5.46 8.63
C LYS A 217 -2.31 6.90 8.94
N SER A 218 -1.92 7.86 8.11
CA SER A 218 -2.31 9.26 8.26
C SER A 218 -3.83 9.45 8.14
N LEU A 219 -4.49 8.68 7.27
CA LEU A 219 -5.96 8.66 7.17
C LEU A 219 -6.58 8.04 8.42
N THR A 220 -5.97 6.97 8.95
CA THR A 220 -6.39 6.35 10.22
C THR A 220 -6.35 7.35 11.37
N MET A 221 -5.35 8.23 11.44
CA MET A 221 -5.28 9.27 12.48
C MET A 221 -6.42 10.29 12.38
N VAL A 222 -6.81 10.68 11.16
CA VAL A 222 -7.93 11.61 10.91
C VAL A 222 -9.28 10.96 11.21
N LEU A 223 -9.42 9.69 10.86
CA LEU A 223 -10.62 8.92 11.21
C LEU A 223 -10.73 8.70 12.73
N PHE A 224 -9.59 8.49 13.40
CA PHE A 224 -9.52 8.37 14.84
C PHE A 224 -9.97 9.65 15.54
N SER A 225 -9.44 10.82 15.14
CA SER A 225 -9.85 12.10 15.72
C SER A 225 -11.35 12.34 15.60
N ARG A 226 -11.94 12.01 14.44
CA ARG A 226 -13.39 12.10 14.23
C ARG A 226 -14.17 11.19 15.15
N ALA A 227 -13.73 9.95 15.28
CA ALA A 227 -14.37 8.98 16.15
C ALA A 227 -14.35 9.46 17.62
N LEU A 228 -13.28 10.12 18.06
CA LEU A 228 -13.20 10.72 19.40
C LEU A 228 -14.23 11.85 19.62
N ILE A 229 -14.52 12.67 18.61
CA ILE A 229 -15.51 13.76 18.72
C ILE A 229 -16.88 13.23 19.12
N LEU A 230 -17.23 12.04 18.62
CA LEU A 230 -18.54 11.43 18.80
C LEU A 230 -18.58 10.42 19.95
N HIS A 231 -17.44 10.16 20.59
CA HIS A 231 -17.35 9.25 21.73
C HIS A 231 -17.57 10.00 23.04
N GLU A 232 -18.61 9.64 23.79
CA GLU A 232 -19.03 10.37 25.00
C GLU A 232 -17.88 10.58 26.01
N ASP A 233 -17.09 9.53 26.28
CA ASP A 233 -15.99 9.60 27.25
C ASP A 233 -14.72 10.31 26.74
N LEU A 234 -14.58 10.49 25.43
CA LEU A 234 -13.35 11.00 24.80
C LEU A 234 -13.53 12.33 24.08
N LYS A 235 -14.77 12.83 23.97
CA LYS A 235 -15.09 14.07 23.24
C LYS A 235 -14.43 15.32 23.83
N HIS A 236 -13.99 15.26 25.08
CA HIS A 236 -13.27 16.34 25.76
C HIS A 236 -11.75 16.27 25.56
N CYS A 237 -11.23 15.16 25.01
CA CYS A 237 -9.79 14.99 24.86
C CYS A 237 -9.22 15.90 23.76
N ARG A 238 -8.04 16.46 24.05
CA ARG A 238 -7.19 17.19 23.11
C ARG A 238 -6.21 16.24 22.44
N LEU A 239 -5.91 16.49 21.17
CA LEU A 239 -4.99 15.70 20.37
C LEU A 239 -3.71 16.47 20.11
N VAL A 240 -2.56 15.84 20.35
CA VAL A 240 -1.24 16.36 19.96
C VAL A 240 -0.65 15.40 18.93
N VAL A 241 -0.63 15.81 17.67
CA VAL A 241 -0.12 15.02 16.55
C VAL A 241 1.33 15.39 16.30
N ILE A 242 2.20 14.39 16.38
CA ILE A 242 3.65 14.51 16.33
C ILE A 242 4.17 13.73 15.14
N THR A 243 4.99 14.40 14.34
CA THR A 243 5.65 13.82 13.18
C THR A 243 7.13 14.21 13.18
N ASP A 244 7.95 13.39 12.54
CA ASP A 244 9.37 13.65 12.29
C ASP A 244 9.61 14.43 10.98
N ARG A 245 8.59 14.56 10.13
CA ARG A 245 8.66 15.19 8.80
C ARG A 245 7.72 16.38 8.64
N VAL A 246 8.28 17.47 8.11
CA VAL A 246 7.56 18.71 7.75
C VAL A 246 6.50 18.46 6.68
N ASP A 247 6.81 17.66 5.67
CA ASP A 247 5.87 17.37 4.57
C ASP A 247 4.65 16.58 5.08
N LEU A 248 4.87 15.69 6.04
CA LEU A 248 3.82 14.91 6.69
C LEU A 248 2.97 15.77 7.65
N GLU A 249 3.56 16.74 8.36
CA GLU A 249 2.83 17.76 9.14
C GLU A 249 1.89 18.56 8.22
N ASN A 250 2.37 18.93 7.04
CA ASN A 250 1.59 19.64 6.02
C ASN A 250 0.50 18.76 5.41
N GLN A 251 0.78 17.48 5.14
CA GLN A 251 -0.20 16.53 4.63
C GLN A 251 -1.30 16.28 5.67
N LEU A 252 -0.94 15.94 6.91
CA LEU A 252 -1.88 15.70 8.00
C LEU A 252 -2.76 16.94 8.24
N SER A 253 -2.16 18.11 8.45
CA SER A 253 -2.93 19.35 8.62
C SER A 253 -3.84 19.68 7.43
N THR A 254 -3.45 19.31 6.21
CA THR A 254 -4.30 19.46 5.02
C THR A 254 -5.45 18.46 5.02
N THR A 255 -5.22 17.20 5.39
CA THR A 255 -6.27 16.17 5.47
C THR A 255 -7.29 16.49 6.57
N PHE A 256 -6.84 17.00 7.72
CA PHE A 256 -7.73 17.48 8.78
C PHE A 256 -8.54 18.73 8.38
N ARG A 257 -7.99 19.57 7.50
CA ARG A 257 -8.73 20.69 6.90
C ARG A 257 -9.78 20.18 5.92
N THR A 258 -9.40 19.28 5.01
CA THR A 258 -10.33 18.81 3.98
C THR A 258 -11.43 17.95 4.55
N SER A 259 -11.21 17.26 5.67
CA SER A 259 -12.23 16.51 6.41
C SER A 259 -13.22 17.36 7.21
N GLY A 260 -13.00 18.68 7.31
CA GLY A 260 -13.87 19.62 8.03
C GLY A 260 -13.62 19.73 9.54
N GLU A 261 -12.60 19.05 10.09
CA GLU A 261 -12.27 19.13 11.53
C GLU A 261 -11.57 20.44 11.94
N LEU A 262 -10.92 21.10 10.97
CA LEU A 262 -10.37 22.45 11.12
C LEU A 262 -11.07 23.38 10.12
N ALA A 263 -12.17 23.98 10.58
CA ALA A 263 -13.14 24.68 9.74
C ALA A 263 -12.61 25.97 9.11
N THR A 264 -11.67 26.67 9.76
CA THR A 264 -11.17 27.95 9.26
C THR A 264 -9.65 27.99 9.06
N LYS A 265 -9.18 28.89 8.18
CA LYS A 265 -7.74 29.16 7.99
C LYS A 265 -7.05 29.63 9.28
N LYS A 266 -7.81 30.22 10.21
CA LYS A 266 -7.34 30.66 11.52
C LYS A 266 -7.10 29.46 12.44
N ASP A 267 -8.04 28.51 12.51
CA ASP A 267 -7.91 27.29 13.33
C ASP A 267 -6.66 26.47 12.95
N ILE A 268 -6.28 26.46 11.67
CA ILE A 268 -5.08 25.75 11.19
C ILE A 268 -3.80 26.45 11.64
N LYS A 269 -3.75 27.78 11.50
CA LYS A 269 -2.59 28.56 11.95
C LYS A 269 -2.43 28.43 13.46
N ASP A 270 -3.54 28.41 14.17
CA ASP A 270 -3.59 28.31 15.61
C ASP A 270 -3.26 26.88 16.10
N ALA A 271 -3.59 25.84 15.32
CA ALA A 271 -3.26 24.43 15.60
C ALA A 271 -1.80 24.06 15.33
N LYS A 272 -1.11 24.70 14.38
CA LYS A 272 0.29 24.40 14.06
C LYS A 272 1.25 25.07 15.07
N ALA A 273 2.06 24.27 15.73
CA ALA A 273 3.15 24.76 16.57
C ALA A 273 4.28 25.30 15.68
N THR A 274 4.34 26.61 15.43
CA THR A 274 5.38 27.20 14.55
C THR A 274 6.76 27.24 15.20
N SER A 275 6.85 27.20 16.52
CA SER A 275 8.09 27.22 17.30
C SER A 275 7.93 26.42 18.59
N GLY A 276 9.05 26.10 19.27
CA GLY A 276 8.99 25.47 20.60
C GLY A 276 8.28 26.32 21.64
N ARG A 277 8.38 27.66 21.56
CA ARG A 277 7.62 28.57 22.43
C ARG A 277 6.12 28.47 22.19
N ARG A 278 5.69 28.50 20.92
CA ARG A 278 4.28 28.32 20.57
C ARG A 278 3.75 26.97 21.05
N LEU A 279 4.53 25.90 20.88
CA LEU A 279 4.18 24.57 21.38
C LEU A 279 3.97 24.57 22.89
N ALA A 280 4.89 25.17 23.64
CA ALA A 280 4.82 25.27 25.09
C ALA A 280 3.57 26.03 25.55
N GLU A 281 3.27 27.17 24.92
CA GLU A 281 2.05 27.94 25.17
C GLU A 281 0.78 27.13 24.87
N GLN A 282 0.73 26.41 23.74
CA GLN A 282 -0.40 25.56 23.37
C GLN A 282 -0.59 24.40 24.35
N ILE A 283 0.49 23.77 24.82
CA ILE A 283 0.43 22.68 25.81
C ILE A 283 -0.11 23.20 27.14
N GLY A 284 0.50 24.24 27.70
CA GLY A 284 0.19 24.71 29.06
C GLY A 284 -1.10 25.52 29.17
N LYS A 285 -1.39 26.39 28.19
CA LYS A 285 -2.50 27.36 28.27
C LYS A 285 -3.47 27.31 27.09
N GLY A 286 -3.12 26.58 26.03
CA GLY A 286 -3.95 26.46 24.83
C GLY A 286 -5.26 25.72 25.08
N THR A 287 -6.31 26.13 24.39
CA THR A 287 -7.62 25.46 24.34
C THR A 287 -7.86 24.76 23.01
N GLU A 288 -6.87 24.79 22.12
CA GLU A 288 -6.96 24.14 20.81
C GLU A 288 -7.16 22.63 21.00
N ARG A 289 -8.13 22.09 20.26
CA ARG A 289 -8.47 20.67 20.31
C ARG A 289 -7.42 19.80 19.65
N ILE A 290 -6.78 20.29 18.59
CA ILE A 290 -5.76 19.57 17.83
C ILE A 290 -4.52 20.46 17.73
N ILE A 291 -3.36 19.91 18.07
CA ILE A 291 -2.06 20.56 17.93
C ILE A 291 -1.21 19.71 16.99
N PHE A 292 -0.60 20.33 15.99
CA PHE A 292 0.41 19.69 15.13
C PHE A 292 1.79 20.19 15.50
N SER A 293 2.73 19.28 15.72
CA SER A 293 4.12 19.63 16.01
C SER A 293 5.11 18.66 15.39
N LEU A 294 6.30 19.18 15.11
CA LEU A 294 7.47 18.35 14.86
C LEU A 294 8.07 17.91 16.19
N ILE A 295 8.62 16.70 16.23
CA ILE A 295 9.27 16.17 17.43
C ILE A 295 10.42 17.06 17.91
N GLN A 296 11.21 17.65 17.01
CA GLN A 296 12.37 18.47 17.36
C GLN A 296 11.99 19.76 18.11
N LYS A 297 10.73 20.23 17.98
CA LYS A 297 10.25 21.43 18.68
C LYS A 297 10.20 21.23 20.20
N PHE A 298 10.09 19.99 20.68
CA PHE A 298 10.16 19.70 22.12
C PHE A 298 11.51 20.04 22.75
N ASN A 299 12.61 20.07 21.98
CA ASN A 299 13.94 20.42 22.50
C ASN A 299 14.02 21.85 23.06
N SER A 300 13.28 22.78 22.44
CA SER A 300 13.20 24.16 22.91
C SER A 300 11.97 24.37 23.79
N ALA A 301 10.85 23.69 23.52
CA ALA A 301 9.63 23.82 24.31
C ALA A 301 9.82 23.41 25.77
N THR A 302 10.42 22.25 26.05
CA THR A 302 10.56 21.75 27.44
C THR A 302 11.52 22.54 28.32
N LYS A 303 12.26 23.51 27.75
CA LYS A 303 13.07 24.47 28.52
C LYS A 303 12.21 25.59 29.11
N LEU A 304 10.97 25.73 28.65
CA LEU A 304 10.04 26.76 29.08
C LEU A 304 9.12 26.22 30.19
N PRO A 305 8.92 26.97 31.28
CA PRO A 305 8.07 26.54 32.39
C PRO A 305 6.63 26.20 32.00
N GLU A 306 6.10 26.89 30.98
CA GLU A 306 4.74 26.67 30.48
C GLU A 306 4.56 25.36 29.70
N CYS A 307 5.63 24.65 29.34
CA CYS A 307 5.56 23.38 28.60
C CYS A 307 5.24 22.18 29.50
N HIS A 308 4.16 22.27 30.28
CA HIS A 308 3.71 21.21 31.17
C HIS A 308 2.18 21.18 31.24
N ASN A 309 1.59 20.00 31.12
CA ASN A 309 0.16 19.76 31.28
C ASN A 309 -0.09 18.32 31.77
N ASP A 310 -0.61 18.19 32.98
CA ASP A 310 -0.86 16.92 33.66
C ASP A 310 -2.28 16.36 33.41
N SER A 311 -3.03 16.93 32.48
CA SER A 311 -4.35 16.42 32.11
C SER A 311 -4.28 15.03 31.47
N LYS A 312 -5.10 14.11 31.98
CA LYS A 312 -5.34 12.79 31.38
C LYS A 312 -6.19 12.84 30.09
N ASP A 313 -6.74 14.01 29.77
CA ASP A 313 -7.56 14.27 28.58
C ASP A 313 -6.70 14.75 27.41
N ILE A 314 -5.43 14.38 27.38
CA ILE A 314 -4.53 14.61 26.24
C ILE A 314 -4.17 13.27 25.64
N ILE A 315 -4.30 13.17 24.31
CA ILE A 315 -3.90 12.01 23.52
C ILE A 315 -2.83 12.47 22.55
N VAL A 316 -1.65 11.85 22.64
CA VAL A 316 -0.50 12.14 21.79
C VAL A 316 -0.43 11.09 20.68
N LEU A 317 -0.57 11.50 19.43
CA LEU A 317 -0.43 10.63 18.25
C LEU A 317 0.95 10.83 17.64
N ILE A 318 1.73 9.76 17.48
CA ILE A 318 3.08 9.82 16.94
C ILE A 318 3.12 9.00 15.65
N ASP A 319 3.51 9.60 14.53
CA ASP A 319 3.82 8.86 13.30
C ASP A 319 5.27 8.38 13.29
N GLU A 320 5.52 7.24 12.64
CA GLU A 320 6.84 6.58 12.54
C GLU A 320 7.56 6.48 13.91
N GLY A 321 6.82 6.06 14.94
CA GLY A 321 7.25 6.06 16.36
C GLY A 321 8.53 5.27 16.70
N HIS A 322 9.19 4.65 15.73
CA HIS A 322 10.47 3.95 15.84
C HIS A 322 11.71 4.75 15.39
N ARG A 323 11.58 5.77 14.52
CA ARG A 323 12.72 6.34 13.76
C ARG A 323 13.63 7.31 14.49
N SER A 324 13.13 8.04 15.48
CA SER A 324 13.86 9.18 16.08
C SER A 324 13.75 9.23 17.61
N GLN A 325 13.31 8.13 18.20
CA GLN A 325 13.05 8.00 19.64
C GLN A 325 14.24 7.40 20.39
N GLY A 326 15.45 7.89 20.10
CA GLY A 326 16.63 7.67 20.95
C GLY A 326 16.48 8.38 22.29
N GLY A 327 15.55 7.91 23.14
CA GLY A 327 15.33 8.31 24.53
C GLY A 327 14.80 9.73 24.75
N GLU A 328 15.61 10.73 24.44
CA GLU A 328 15.52 12.07 25.04
C GLU A 328 14.25 12.83 24.65
N ASN A 329 13.86 12.82 23.37
CA ASN A 329 12.64 13.53 22.92
C ASN A 329 11.37 12.88 23.48
N HIS A 330 11.34 11.56 23.58
CA HIS A 330 10.21 10.84 24.15
C HIS A 330 10.07 11.13 25.65
N GLU A 331 11.19 11.12 26.37
CA GLU A 331 11.24 11.47 27.79
C GLU A 331 10.79 12.92 28.01
N ARG A 332 11.28 13.86 27.19
CA ARG A 332 10.83 15.26 27.18
C ARG A 332 9.32 15.40 26.99
N MET A 333 8.74 14.67 26.05
CA MET A 333 7.29 14.66 25.84
C MET A 333 6.53 14.10 27.05
N ARG A 334 7.02 13.02 27.67
CA ARG A 334 6.44 12.46 28.89
C ARG A 334 6.54 13.40 30.08
N LEU A 335 7.62 14.15 30.20
CA LEU A 335 7.77 15.18 31.25
C LEU A 335 6.79 16.35 31.04
N ALA A 336 6.56 16.74 29.77
CA ALA A 336 5.60 17.77 29.44
C ALA A 336 4.14 17.30 29.60
N LEU A 337 3.85 16.01 29.33
CA LEU A 337 2.51 15.44 29.27
C LEU A 337 2.44 14.11 30.07
N PRO A 338 2.60 14.13 31.40
CA PRO A 338 2.82 12.93 32.20
C PRO A 338 1.65 11.94 32.21
N ASN A 339 0.41 12.44 32.17
CA ASN A 339 -0.80 11.61 32.27
C ASN A 339 -1.47 11.33 30.93
N ALA A 340 -0.91 11.83 29.83
CA ALA A 340 -1.46 11.68 28.49
C ALA A 340 -1.37 10.24 27.97
N ALA A 341 -2.29 9.87 27.08
CA ALA A 341 -2.23 8.61 26.35
C ALA A 341 -1.32 8.76 25.11
N PHE A 342 -0.25 7.97 25.04
CA PHE A 342 0.66 7.99 23.89
C PHE A 342 0.34 6.86 22.91
N VAL A 343 -0.05 7.23 21.69
CA VAL A 343 -0.36 6.31 20.61
C VAL A 343 0.69 6.43 19.52
N ALA A 344 1.38 5.33 19.22
CA ALA A 344 2.35 5.29 18.13
C ALA A 344 1.77 4.56 16.92
N PHE A 345 1.86 5.19 15.76
CA PHE A 345 1.64 4.55 14.46
C PHE A 345 3.01 4.19 13.87
N THR A 346 3.17 2.95 13.43
CA THR A 346 4.41 2.50 12.82
C THR A 346 4.14 1.51 11.69
N GLY A 347 4.94 1.59 10.63
CA GLY A 347 5.01 0.54 9.61
C GLY A 347 5.95 -0.61 9.96
N THR A 348 6.87 -0.39 10.90
CA THR A 348 8.01 -1.27 11.21
C THR A 348 8.32 -1.18 12.71
N PRO A 349 7.57 -1.90 13.58
CA PRO A 349 7.87 -1.93 15.01
C PRO A 349 9.28 -2.46 15.29
N LEU A 350 9.96 -1.95 16.32
CA LEU A 350 11.34 -2.37 16.63
C LEU A 350 11.34 -3.78 17.25
N LEU A 351 12.10 -4.70 16.64
CA LEU A 351 12.12 -6.12 17.00
C LEU A 351 13.02 -6.49 18.20
N LYS A 352 14.06 -5.70 18.52
CA LYS A 352 14.96 -5.96 19.66
C LYS A 352 14.44 -5.33 20.95
N ASP A 353 14.20 -6.16 21.98
CA ASP A 353 13.89 -5.78 23.37
C ASP A 353 12.87 -4.63 23.50
N ASP A 354 11.80 -4.74 22.71
CA ASP A 354 10.52 -4.06 22.83
C ASP A 354 10.53 -2.56 23.23
N LYS A 355 11.54 -1.79 22.78
CA LYS A 355 11.66 -0.35 23.10
C LYS A 355 10.43 0.47 22.69
N THR A 356 9.70 0.05 21.66
CA THR A 356 8.48 0.73 21.21
C THR A 356 7.29 0.38 22.11
N THR A 357 7.05 -0.89 22.41
CA THR A 357 5.93 -1.27 23.28
C THR A 357 6.17 -0.90 24.74
N ASN A 358 7.42 -0.93 25.20
CA ASN A 358 7.82 -0.40 26.51
C ASN A 358 7.53 1.10 26.63
N LYS A 359 7.57 1.85 25.51
CA LYS A 359 7.32 3.30 25.48
C LYS A 359 5.87 3.67 25.23
N PHE A 360 5.14 2.90 24.43
CA PHE A 360 3.80 3.28 23.98
C PHE A 360 2.70 2.34 24.49
N GLY A 361 3.07 1.19 25.06
CA GLY A 361 2.16 0.11 25.39
C GLY A 361 2.15 -0.99 24.31
N PRO A 362 1.35 -2.05 24.50
CA PRO A 362 1.27 -3.16 23.58
C PRO A 362 0.81 -2.71 22.19
N ILE A 363 1.10 -3.55 21.19
CA ILE A 363 0.48 -3.41 19.87
C ILE A 363 -1.02 -3.71 20.04
N VAL A 364 -1.84 -2.75 19.65
CA VAL A 364 -3.29 -2.76 19.81
C VAL A 364 -3.97 -3.38 18.59
N HIS A 365 -3.35 -3.19 17.42
CA HIS A 365 -3.81 -3.75 16.16
C HIS A 365 -2.65 -3.83 15.17
N ALA A 366 -2.60 -4.90 14.39
CA ALA A 366 -1.58 -5.14 13.37
C ALA A 366 -2.20 -5.30 11.96
N TYR A 367 -1.57 -4.70 10.96
CA TYR A 367 -1.85 -4.88 9.53
C TYR A 367 -0.50 -4.97 8.80
N THR A 368 -0.04 -6.21 8.59
CA THR A 368 1.32 -6.50 8.13
C THR A 368 1.46 -6.29 6.62
N MET A 369 2.70 -6.32 6.12
CA MET A 369 2.95 -6.24 4.67
C MET A 369 2.36 -7.45 3.93
N GLN A 370 2.43 -8.65 4.53
CA GLN A 370 1.85 -9.86 3.97
C GLN A 370 0.34 -9.75 3.79
N ARG A 371 -0.38 -9.30 4.82
CA ARG A 371 -1.83 -9.04 4.71
C ARG A 371 -2.14 -8.02 3.62
N ALA A 372 -1.32 -6.99 3.51
CA ALA A 372 -1.50 -6.00 2.46
C ALA A 372 -1.36 -6.59 1.05
N VAL A 373 -0.47 -7.59 0.87
CA VAL A 373 -0.31 -8.35 -0.38
C VAL A 373 -1.51 -9.26 -0.62
N GLU A 374 -1.97 -10.02 0.39
CA GLU A 374 -3.18 -10.86 0.32
C GLU A 374 -4.42 -10.05 -0.10
N ASP A 375 -4.56 -8.85 0.48
CA ASP A 375 -5.66 -7.94 0.18
C ASP A 375 -5.50 -7.22 -1.17
N LYS A 376 -4.39 -7.46 -1.88
CA LYS A 376 -4.02 -6.83 -3.16
C LYS A 376 -3.95 -5.30 -3.07
N THR A 377 -3.54 -4.78 -1.91
CA THR A 377 -3.41 -3.34 -1.65
C THR A 377 -1.99 -2.81 -1.94
N VAL A 378 -1.04 -3.73 -2.06
CA VAL A 378 0.37 -3.48 -2.36
C VAL A 378 0.85 -4.57 -3.34
N THR A 379 1.92 -4.30 -4.09
CA THR A 379 2.44 -5.19 -5.15
C THR A 379 3.41 -6.26 -4.60
N PRO A 380 3.17 -7.56 -4.83
CA PRO A 380 4.05 -8.62 -4.34
C PRO A 380 5.51 -8.42 -4.76
N LEU A 381 6.44 -8.89 -3.93
CA LEU A 381 7.88 -8.69 -4.14
C LEU A 381 8.53 -9.91 -4.81
N LEU A 382 9.43 -9.67 -5.76
CA LEU A 382 10.33 -10.68 -6.31
C LEU A 382 11.76 -10.36 -5.91
N TYR A 383 12.43 -11.35 -5.34
CA TYR A 383 13.82 -11.23 -4.91
C TYR A 383 14.75 -12.01 -5.83
N GLU A 384 15.86 -11.38 -6.19
CA GLU A 384 16.96 -11.99 -6.92
C GLU A 384 18.30 -11.56 -6.31
N GLU A 385 19.15 -12.54 -6.02
CA GLU A 385 20.52 -12.31 -5.59
C GLU A 385 21.47 -12.35 -6.80
N ARG A 386 22.30 -11.31 -6.94
CA ARG A 386 23.28 -11.10 -8.02
C ARG A 386 24.64 -10.68 -7.47
N ILE A 387 25.13 -11.35 -6.44
CA ILE A 387 26.46 -11.07 -5.89
C ILE A 387 27.50 -11.27 -7.02
N PRO A 388 28.31 -10.24 -7.36
CA PRO A 388 29.40 -10.43 -8.30
C PRO A 388 30.45 -11.36 -7.69
N ASP A 389 30.79 -12.43 -8.39
CA ASP A 389 31.86 -13.33 -7.98
C ASP A 389 33.21 -12.63 -8.16
N LEU A 390 33.77 -12.10 -7.07
CA LEU A 390 35.07 -11.43 -7.04
C LEU A 390 36.21 -12.38 -6.67
N ASP A 391 35.91 -13.64 -6.36
CA ASP A 391 36.94 -14.66 -6.13
C ASP A 391 37.75 -14.87 -7.41
N VAL A 392 39.08 -14.89 -7.25
CA VAL A 392 40.12 -14.73 -8.27
C VAL A 392 40.24 -15.92 -9.23
N ASN A 393 39.13 -16.36 -9.83
CA ASN A 393 39.09 -17.37 -10.87
C ASN A 393 38.59 -16.74 -12.18
N GLU A 394 39.43 -16.78 -13.23
CA GLU A 394 39.07 -16.32 -14.59
C GLU A 394 37.71 -16.87 -15.06
N ARG A 395 37.37 -18.10 -14.66
CA ARG A 395 36.09 -18.76 -14.99
C ARG A 395 34.85 -18.08 -14.41
N ALA A 396 34.95 -17.49 -13.22
CA ALA A 396 33.82 -16.82 -12.57
C ALA A 396 33.54 -15.46 -13.24
N ILE A 397 34.62 -14.76 -13.61
CA ILE A 397 34.56 -13.52 -14.38
C ILE A 397 34.00 -13.78 -15.77
N ASP A 398 34.48 -14.81 -16.47
CA ASP A 398 33.92 -15.19 -17.79
C ASP A 398 32.44 -15.55 -17.67
N SER A 399 32.03 -16.32 -16.66
CA SER A 399 30.62 -16.71 -16.48
C SER A 399 29.71 -15.52 -16.14
N TRP A 400 30.18 -14.58 -15.32
CA TRP A 400 29.46 -13.36 -14.99
C TRP A 400 29.43 -12.39 -16.18
N PHE A 401 30.54 -12.29 -16.93
CA PHE A 401 30.66 -11.51 -18.15
C PHE A 401 29.75 -12.04 -19.26
N ASP A 402 29.69 -13.36 -19.46
CA ASP A 402 28.77 -14.02 -20.38
C ASP A 402 27.31 -13.73 -20.00
N ARG A 403 27.02 -13.67 -18.68
CA ARG A 403 25.69 -13.31 -18.17
C ARG A 403 25.29 -11.87 -18.49
N ILE A 404 26.18 -10.90 -18.27
CA ILE A 404 25.88 -9.48 -18.54
C ILE A 404 25.90 -9.15 -20.04
N THR A 405 26.63 -9.93 -20.84
CA THR A 405 26.75 -9.75 -22.29
C THR A 405 25.73 -10.56 -23.10
N LEU A 406 24.91 -11.40 -22.46
CA LEU A 406 23.81 -12.11 -23.09
C LEU A 406 22.87 -11.12 -23.80
N GLY A 407 22.85 -11.15 -25.13
CA GLY A 407 22.05 -10.27 -25.99
C GLY A 407 22.74 -8.99 -26.49
N LEU A 408 24.05 -8.81 -26.23
CA LEU A 408 24.88 -7.81 -26.94
C LEU A 408 25.36 -8.37 -28.28
N THR A 409 25.66 -7.51 -29.25
CA THR A 409 26.28 -7.94 -30.52
C THR A 409 27.73 -8.38 -30.30
N GLU A 410 28.27 -9.25 -31.16
CA GLU A 410 29.67 -9.72 -31.05
C GLU A 410 30.67 -8.56 -30.99
N GLU A 411 30.39 -7.46 -31.70
CA GLU A 411 31.21 -6.24 -31.70
C GLU A 411 31.16 -5.50 -30.35
N GLN A 412 29.98 -5.41 -29.72
CA GLN A 412 29.81 -4.83 -28.38
C GLN A 412 30.46 -5.71 -27.31
N GLN A 413 30.32 -7.03 -27.41
CA GLN A 413 30.98 -7.99 -26.52
C GLN A 413 32.50 -7.87 -26.62
N ALA A 414 33.05 -7.74 -27.83
CA ALA A 414 34.47 -7.58 -28.07
C ALA A 414 35.01 -6.23 -27.58
N ASP A 415 34.28 -5.12 -27.78
CA ASP A 415 34.66 -3.80 -27.26
C ASP A 415 34.65 -3.78 -25.72
N LEU A 416 33.62 -4.36 -25.11
CA LEU A 416 33.58 -4.57 -23.67
C LEU A 416 34.80 -5.38 -23.23
N LYS A 417 35.00 -6.58 -23.80
CA LYS A 417 36.07 -7.50 -23.41
C LYS A 417 37.44 -6.84 -23.55
N ARG A 418 37.68 -6.07 -24.62
CA ARG A 418 38.92 -5.29 -24.83
C ARG A 418 39.11 -4.19 -23.79
N LYS A 419 38.05 -3.48 -23.38
CA LYS A 419 38.10 -2.50 -22.28
C LYS A 419 38.39 -3.14 -20.92
N TYR A 420 37.97 -4.39 -20.71
CA TYR A 420 38.20 -5.15 -19.48
C TYR A 420 39.59 -5.83 -19.45
N SER A 421 40.07 -6.40 -20.56
CA SER A 421 41.36 -7.12 -20.63
C SER A 421 42.59 -6.21 -20.51
N ASN A 422 42.47 -4.91 -20.84
CA ASN A 422 43.58 -3.96 -20.76
C ASN A 422 43.90 -3.48 -19.32
N LYS A 423 43.12 -3.87 -18.31
CA LYS A 423 43.35 -3.52 -16.89
C LYS A 423 43.64 -4.77 -16.05
N GLY A 424 44.57 -5.60 -16.53
CA GLY A 424 45.10 -6.70 -15.74
C GLY A 424 45.95 -6.17 -14.58
N GLN A 425 45.45 -6.28 -13.35
CA GLN A 425 46.13 -6.42 -12.05
C GLN A 425 45.47 -5.57 -10.94
N VAL A 426 45.06 -6.28 -9.88
CA VAL A 426 44.56 -5.81 -8.57
C VAL A 426 43.08 -5.37 -8.55
N TYR A 427 42.21 -6.31 -8.16
CA TYR A 427 40.80 -6.08 -7.86
C TYR A 427 40.64 -5.09 -6.69
N GLN A 428 40.46 -3.81 -7.00
CA GLN A 428 40.05 -2.78 -6.04
C GLN A 428 38.53 -2.58 -6.12
N ALA A 429 37.94 -1.99 -5.07
CA ALA A 429 36.50 -1.73 -4.95
C ALA A 429 35.86 -0.98 -6.14
N ASP A 430 36.66 -0.26 -6.93
CA ASP A 430 36.22 0.49 -8.11
C ASP A 430 35.75 -0.39 -9.28
N ASP A 431 36.34 -1.57 -9.47
CA ASP A 431 35.94 -2.46 -10.55
C ASP A 431 34.58 -3.11 -10.25
N ARG A 432 34.31 -3.46 -8.97
CA ARG A 432 33.01 -4.01 -8.53
C ARG A 432 31.85 -3.06 -8.83
N ILE A 433 31.96 -1.78 -8.49
CA ILE A 433 30.89 -0.78 -8.72
C ILE A 433 30.60 -0.64 -10.20
N ARG A 434 31.64 -0.64 -11.05
CA ARG A 434 31.48 -0.55 -12.50
C ARG A 434 30.76 -1.77 -13.07
N LEU A 435 31.13 -2.97 -12.60
CA LEU A 435 30.48 -4.22 -12.98
C LEU A 435 28.98 -4.21 -12.63
N ILE A 436 28.67 -3.81 -11.40
CA ILE A 436 27.28 -3.69 -10.93
C ILE A 436 26.52 -2.63 -11.74
N ALA A 437 27.11 -1.45 -11.98
CA ALA A 437 26.48 -0.38 -12.74
C ALA A 437 26.06 -0.85 -14.14
N LEU A 438 26.90 -1.65 -14.80
CA LEU A 438 26.61 -2.20 -16.11
C LEU A 438 25.51 -3.28 -16.07
N ASP A 439 25.53 -4.17 -15.06
CA ASP A 439 24.45 -5.13 -14.87
C ASP A 439 23.12 -4.42 -14.62
N ILE A 440 23.11 -3.41 -13.75
CA ILE A 440 21.94 -2.55 -13.49
C ILE A 440 21.43 -1.95 -14.80
N ALA A 441 22.31 -1.35 -15.60
CA ALA A 441 21.94 -0.67 -16.83
C ALA A 441 21.28 -1.64 -17.84
N ASN A 442 21.91 -2.80 -18.06
CA ASN A 442 21.40 -3.84 -18.95
C ASN A 442 20.11 -4.47 -18.44
N HIS A 443 20.07 -4.79 -17.15
CA HIS A 443 18.89 -5.38 -16.52
C HIS A 443 17.68 -4.45 -16.64
N PHE A 444 17.87 -3.16 -16.35
CA PHE A 444 16.79 -2.19 -16.37
C PHE A 444 16.14 -2.10 -17.74
N ILE A 445 16.93 -1.94 -18.80
CA ILE A 445 16.39 -1.80 -20.16
C ILE A 445 15.75 -3.10 -20.67
N LYS A 446 16.26 -4.27 -20.28
CA LYS A 446 15.79 -5.56 -20.79
C LYS A 446 14.56 -6.09 -20.07
N PHE A 447 14.44 -5.86 -18.76
CA PHE A 447 13.46 -6.54 -17.91
C PHE A 447 12.46 -5.61 -17.22
N ILE A 448 12.67 -4.30 -17.23
CA ILE A 448 11.75 -3.34 -16.61
C ILE A 448 10.93 -2.66 -17.71
N ASP A 449 9.61 -2.82 -17.65
CA ASP A 449 8.69 -2.32 -18.66
C ASP A 449 8.80 -0.80 -18.88
N GLU A 450 8.57 -0.39 -20.12
CA GLU A 450 8.59 1.02 -20.50
C GLU A 450 7.51 1.82 -19.75
N GLY A 451 7.97 2.88 -19.09
CA GLY A 451 7.17 3.75 -18.24
C GLY A 451 7.29 3.46 -16.74
N LEU A 452 7.94 2.36 -16.36
CA LEU A 452 8.38 2.10 -14.99
C LEU A 452 9.76 2.72 -14.73
N LYS A 453 10.11 2.83 -13.45
CA LYS A 453 11.33 3.48 -12.96
C LYS A 453 12.02 2.64 -11.89
N GLY A 454 13.26 2.99 -11.55
CA GLY A 454 14.06 2.25 -10.59
C GLY A 454 14.77 3.14 -9.57
N GLN A 455 15.22 2.50 -8.50
CA GLN A 455 16.03 3.11 -7.46
C GLN A 455 17.26 2.23 -7.17
N LEU A 456 18.41 2.85 -6.91
CA LEU A 456 19.64 2.18 -6.50
C LEU A 456 20.04 2.68 -5.11
N ALA A 457 20.15 1.76 -4.15
CA ALA A 457 20.57 2.03 -2.78
C ALA A 457 22.08 1.74 -2.62
N CYS A 458 22.86 2.78 -2.37
CA CYS A 458 24.31 2.73 -2.22
C CYS A 458 24.73 2.76 -0.75
N ASP A 459 25.87 2.14 -0.45
CA ASP A 459 26.47 2.18 0.89
C ASP A 459 26.91 3.58 1.33
N SER A 460 27.46 4.37 0.42
CA SER A 460 28.13 5.64 0.67
C SER A 460 27.87 6.67 -0.43
N LYS A 461 28.12 7.96 -0.13
CA LYS A 461 28.06 9.05 -1.12
C LYS A 461 29.08 8.86 -2.25
N ALA A 462 30.28 8.40 -1.91
CA ALA A 462 31.33 8.11 -2.88
C ALA A 462 30.89 7.03 -3.88
N ALA A 463 30.25 5.95 -3.40
CA ALA A 463 29.70 4.93 -4.28
C ALA A 463 28.58 5.49 -5.16
N ALA A 464 27.68 6.31 -4.63
CA ALA A 464 26.60 6.92 -5.42
C ALA A 464 27.13 7.78 -6.58
N VAL A 465 28.17 8.59 -6.36
CA VAL A 465 28.83 9.39 -7.40
C VAL A 465 29.49 8.49 -8.45
N LYS A 466 30.15 7.40 -8.03
CA LYS A 466 30.76 6.42 -8.96
C LYS A 466 29.72 5.69 -9.80
N TYR A 467 28.62 5.23 -9.19
CA TYR A 467 27.50 4.63 -9.92
C TYR A 467 26.92 5.57 -10.97
N LYS A 468 26.72 6.84 -10.62
CA LYS A 468 26.25 7.87 -11.56
C LYS A 468 27.18 7.98 -12.77
N LYS A 469 28.48 8.09 -12.53
CA LYS A 469 29.48 8.15 -13.60
C LYS A 469 29.41 6.93 -14.52
N TYR A 470 29.36 5.72 -13.97
CA TYR A 470 29.36 4.50 -14.80
C TYR A 470 28.03 4.24 -15.52
N LEU A 471 26.90 4.63 -14.93
CA LEU A 471 25.60 4.60 -15.62
C LEU A 471 25.56 5.61 -16.78
N ASP A 472 26.16 6.79 -16.61
CA ASP A 472 26.30 7.77 -17.68
C ASP A 472 27.23 7.28 -18.80
N GLU A 473 28.33 6.59 -18.45
CA GLU A 473 29.21 5.94 -19.43
C GLU A 473 28.47 4.85 -20.24
N ALA A 474 27.55 4.11 -19.62
CA ALA A 474 26.74 3.11 -20.31
C ALA A 474 25.72 3.76 -21.27
N GLY A 475 25.24 4.97 -20.96
CA GLY A 475 24.45 5.80 -21.87
C GLY A 475 23.07 5.26 -22.24
N LEU A 476 22.53 4.30 -21.46
CA LEU A 476 21.25 3.64 -21.78
C LEU A 476 20.01 4.39 -21.30
N PHE A 477 20.12 5.13 -20.19
CA PHE A 477 19.04 5.97 -19.65
C PHE A 477 19.60 7.05 -18.73
N GLU A 478 18.79 8.06 -18.41
CA GLU A 478 19.19 9.10 -17.47
C GLU A 478 18.97 8.65 -16.01
N SER A 479 19.98 8.89 -15.17
CA SER A 479 19.95 8.69 -13.72
C SER A 479 20.28 9.98 -12.96
N ALA A 480 19.78 10.12 -11.73
CA ALA A 480 20.08 11.25 -10.85
C ALA A 480 20.49 10.78 -9.46
N VAL A 481 21.41 11.50 -8.80
CA VAL A 481 21.86 11.21 -7.44
C VAL A 481 21.10 12.09 -6.46
N VAL A 482 20.58 11.49 -5.39
CA VAL A 482 19.98 12.22 -4.27
C VAL A 482 20.68 11.79 -2.98
N MET A 483 21.42 12.72 -2.40
CA MET A 483 22.16 12.54 -1.14
C MET A 483 22.15 13.83 -0.32
N SER A 484 22.53 13.72 0.95
CA SER A 484 22.71 14.84 1.87
C SER A 484 23.99 15.63 1.58
N THR A 485 24.10 16.84 2.15
CA THR A 485 25.27 17.72 1.94
C THR A 485 26.57 17.01 2.36
N PRO A 486 27.73 17.32 1.75
CA PRO A 486 28.97 16.63 2.06
C PRO A 486 29.30 16.65 3.57
N ASP A 487 29.11 17.79 4.23
CA ASP A 487 29.40 17.94 5.67
C ASP A 487 28.43 17.18 6.61
N SER A 488 27.39 16.53 6.06
CA SER A 488 26.41 15.78 6.86
C SER A 488 26.68 14.27 6.80
N ARG A 489 26.50 13.60 7.93
CA ARG A 489 26.71 12.14 8.03
C ARG A 489 25.57 11.39 7.34
N GLU A 490 25.92 10.54 6.36
CA GLU A 490 25.01 9.63 5.67
C GLU A 490 25.78 8.38 5.24
N GLY A 491 25.27 7.18 5.54
CA GLY A 491 25.89 5.90 5.16
C GLY A 491 27.07 5.40 6.02
N ASN A 492 27.62 6.18 6.97
CA ASN A 492 28.82 5.80 7.74
C ASN A 492 28.55 5.51 9.23
N THR A 493 29.12 4.41 9.75
CA THR A 493 29.10 4.04 11.19
C THR A 493 30.40 4.36 11.94
N SER A 494 31.48 4.72 11.24
CA SER A 494 32.79 5.07 11.80
C SER A 494 32.97 6.59 11.94
N VAL A 495 33.78 7.02 12.91
CA VAL A 495 33.93 8.43 13.31
C VAL A 495 34.89 9.22 12.40
N ASP A 496 35.66 8.57 11.54
CA ASP A 496 36.95 9.10 11.04
C ASP A 496 37.13 9.23 9.51
N GLU A 497 36.08 9.14 8.68
CA GLU A 497 36.23 9.36 7.23
C GLU A 497 35.62 10.70 6.81
N ALA A 498 36.48 11.64 6.43
CA ALA A 498 36.09 12.86 5.71
C ALA A 498 35.54 12.46 4.32
N ASP A 499 34.51 13.17 3.84
CA ASP A 499 33.96 12.96 2.50
C ASP A 499 35.07 13.13 1.44
N SER A 500 35.11 12.23 0.44
CA SER A 500 36.15 12.27 -0.60
C SER A 500 36.04 13.52 -1.47
N ASP A 501 37.18 14.01 -1.97
CA ASP A 501 37.26 15.19 -2.85
C ASP A 501 36.30 15.08 -4.05
N ASP A 502 36.08 13.86 -4.56
CA ASP A 502 35.15 13.58 -5.66
C ASP A 502 33.69 13.90 -5.32
N VAL A 503 33.24 13.64 -4.08
CA VAL A 503 31.87 13.93 -3.63
C VAL A 503 31.66 15.44 -3.53
N VAL A 504 32.64 16.15 -2.97
CA VAL A 504 32.61 17.61 -2.85
C VAL A 504 32.60 18.27 -4.24
N LEU A 505 33.44 17.79 -5.15
CA LEU A 505 33.51 18.28 -6.52
C LEU A 505 32.21 18.01 -7.28
N TRP A 506 31.67 16.80 -7.17
CA TRP A 506 30.39 16.45 -7.78
C TRP A 506 29.27 17.35 -7.25
N TRP A 507 29.20 17.55 -5.93
CA TRP A 507 28.19 18.40 -5.30
C TRP A 507 28.26 19.83 -5.83
N LYS A 508 29.46 20.41 -5.87
CA LYS A 508 29.68 21.77 -6.38
C LYS A 508 29.26 21.92 -7.84
N ASN A 509 29.54 20.92 -8.68
CA ASN A 509 29.25 20.97 -10.11
C ASN A 509 27.77 20.71 -10.45
N ASN A 510 27.05 19.92 -9.65
CA ASN A 510 25.69 19.48 -9.96
C ASN A 510 24.61 20.19 -9.13
N ILE A 511 24.92 20.56 -7.88
CA ILE A 511 23.99 21.20 -6.93
C ILE A 511 24.43 22.63 -6.63
N GLY A 512 25.75 22.88 -6.57
CA GLY A 512 26.31 24.22 -6.36
C GLY A 512 25.96 24.76 -4.97
N THR A 513 25.35 25.94 -4.94
CA THR A 513 24.94 26.65 -3.70
C THR A 513 23.46 26.45 -3.36
N GLN A 514 22.74 25.62 -4.13
CA GLN A 514 21.33 25.34 -3.89
C GLN A 514 21.13 24.59 -2.57
N ASP A 515 20.03 24.88 -1.87
CA ASP A 515 19.60 24.09 -0.71
C ASP A 515 19.30 22.64 -1.12
N GLU A 516 19.82 21.68 -0.35
CA GLU A 516 19.66 20.26 -0.60
C GLU A 516 18.19 19.82 -0.67
N LYS A 517 17.31 20.39 0.17
CA LYS A 517 15.90 19.99 0.20
C LYS A 517 15.18 20.46 -1.06
N ASP A 518 15.52 21.64 -1.55
CA ASP A 518 14.95 22.19 -2.78
C ASP A 518 15.42 21.37 -3.99
N TYR A 519 16.71 20.99 -4.02
CA TYR A 519 17.25 20.08 -5.03
C TYR A 519 16.52 18.73 -4.99
N THR A 520 16.43 18.10 -3.82
CA THR A 520 15.74 16.80 -3.65
C THR A 520 14.28 16.87 -4.10
N LYS A 521 13.55 17.93 -3.74
CA LYS A 521 12.15 18.14 -4.17
C LYS A 521 12.03 18.31 -5.68
N ALA A 522 12.92 19.10 -6.30
CA ALA A 522 12.94 19.28 -7.74
C ALA A 522 13.23 17.97 -8.48
N THR A 523 14.22 17.20 -8.00
CA THR A 523 14.60 15.91 -8.58
C THR A 523 13.50 14.86 -8.44
N VAL A 524 12.83 14.78 -7.29
CA VAL A 524 11.67 13.87 -7.09
C VAL A 524 10.52 14.25 -8.03
N LYS A 525 10.20 15.54 -8.16
CA LYS A 525 9.16 16.00 -9.08
C LYS A 525 9.52 15.72 -10.54
N ARG A 526 10.79 15.88 -10.91
CA ARG A 526 11.28 15.50 -12.23
C ARG A 526 11.19 13.99 -12.43
N PHE A 527 11.53 13.19 -11.43
CA PHE A 527 11.39 11.74 -11.49
C PHE A 527 9.93 11.29 -11.63
N GLU A 528 8.94 12.06 -11.19
CA GLU A 528 7.53 11.74 -11.43
C GLU A 528 7.09 12.05 -12.87
N LEU A 529 7.53 13.20 -13.39
CA LEU A 529 6.99 13.82 -14.62
C LEU A 529 7.83 13.57 -15.89
N ASP A 530 9.14 13.46 -15.77
CA ASP A 530 10.07 13.33 -16.91
C ASP A 530 10.35 11.86 -17.18
N ASP A 531 9.87 11.34 -18.30
CA ASP A 531 10.08 9.95 -18.67
C ASP A 531 11.53 9.61 -19.03
N LYS A 532 12.41 10.58 -19.27
CA LYS A 532 13.84 10.33 -19.53
C LYS A 532 14.59 9.93 -18.27
N LEU A 533 14.26 10.54 -17.14
CA LEU A 533 14.87 10.22 -15.85
C LEU A 533 14.28 8.91 -15.31
N LYS A 534 15.02 7.82 -15.50
CA LYS A 534 14.56 6.45 -15.18
C LYS A 534 15.02 5.95 -13.82
N MET A 535 16.11 6.48 -13.26
CA MET A 535 16.72 5.94 -12.05
C MET A 535 17.13 7.01 -11.02
N LEU A 536 16.83 6.76 -9.75
CA LEU A 536 17.37 7.52 -8.62
C LEU A 536 18.44 6.71 -7.88
N ILE A 537 19.62 7.29 -7.71
CA ILE A 537 20.73 6.74 -6.96
C ILE A 537 20.75 7.42 -5.59
N VAL A 538 20.65 6.65 -4.52
CA VAL A 538 20.43 7.17 -3.17
C VAL A 538 21.33 6.48 -2.14
N VAL A 539 21.58 7.14 -1.01
CA VAL A 539 22.33 6.56 0.12
C VAL A 539 21.40 6.18 1.26
N ASP A 540 20.90 7.14 2.04
CA ASP A 540 19.87 6.91 3.07
C ASP A 540 18.56 7.68 2.76
N LYS A 541 18.68 8.80 2.03
CA LYS A 541 17.52 9.55 1.55
C LYS A 541 16.65 8.72 0.61
N LEU A 542 15.35 8.99 0.62
CA LEU A 542 14.34 8.36 -0.23
C LEU A 542 14.21 6.83 -0.11
N LEU A 543 15.02 6.15 0.71
CA LEU A 543 14.69 4.79 1.21
C LEU A 543 13.50 4.84 2.18
N THR A 544 13.14 6.05 2.56
CA THR A 544 12.24 6.36 3.65
C THR A 544 11.22 7.41 3.22
N GLY A 545 9.96 7.01 3.08
CA GLY A 545 8.85 7.91 2.83
C GLY A 545 8.89 8.68 1.49
N PHE A 546 9.61 8.14 0.50
CA PHE A 546 9.48 8.46 -0.92
C PHE A 546 8.34 7.64 -1.52
N ASP A 547 7.37 8.25 -2.21
CA ASP A 547 6.17 7.55 -2.67
C ASP A 547 5.97 7.72 -4.18
N GLU A 548 6.34 6.71 -4.95
CA GLU A 548 6.24 6.72 -6.41
C GLU A 548 5.72 5.36 -6.93
N PRO A 549 4.46 5.27 -7.38
CA PRO A 549 3.89 4.04 -7.94
C PRO A 549 4.67 3.44 -9.11
N LYS A 550 5.28 4.26 -9.97
CA LYS A 550 6.09 3.82 -11.12
C LYS A 550 7.42 3.18 -10.70
N ASN A 551 7.87 3.36 -9.45
CA ASN A 551 9.10 2.75 -8.96
C ASN A 551 8.90 1.23 -8.82
N ALA A 552 9.53 0.47 -9.71
CA ALA A 552 9.30 -0.95 -9.88
C ALA A 552 10.46 -1.82 -9.40
N VAL A 553 11.69 -1.31 -9.40
CA VAL A 553 12.89 -2.06 -9.03
C VAL A 553 13.74 -1.28 -8.03
N LEU A 554 14.23 -1.99 -7.01
CA LEU A 554 15.21 -1.51 -6.05
C LEU A 554 16.46 -2.37 -6.19
N TYR A 555 17.52 -1.77 -6.72
CA TYR A 555 18.85 -2.34 -6.76
C TYR A 555 19.55 -2.04 -5.43
N ILE A 556 20.10 -3.05 -4.77
CA ILE A 556 20.63 -2.95 -3.41
C ILE A 556 22.12 -3.24 -3.45
N ASP A 557 22.93 -2.20 -3.24
CA ASP A 557 24.36 -2.31 -2.96
C ASP A 557 24.70 -1.67 -1.61
N LYS A 558 23.83 -1.88 -0.63
CA LYS A 558 23.92 -1.31 0.72
C LYS A 558 23.64 -2.40 1.75
N PRO A 559 24.41 -2.49 2.86
CA PRO A 559 24.09 -3.39 3.95
C PRO A 559 22.83 -2.89 4.68
N LEU A 560 21.67 -3.43 4.30
CA LEU A 560 20.39 -3.14 4.94
C LEU A 560 20.10 -4.18 6.02
N LYS A 561 19.63 -3.73 7.20
CA LYS A 561 19.28 -4.58 8.33
C LYS A 561 18.00 -4.12 9.01
N GLU A 562 17.32 -5.06 9.67
CA GLU A 562 16.14 -4.81 10.51
C GLU A 562 15.11 -3.85 9.86
N HIS A 563 14.75 -2.75 10.53
CA HIS A 563 13.72 -1.82 10.06
C HIS A 563 14.09 -1.08 8.77
N ASN A 564 15.37 -0.76 8.54
CA ASN A 564 15.81 -0.08 7.32
C ASN A 564 15.55 -0.92 6.08
N LEU A 565 15.69 -2.25 6.21
CA LEU A 565 15.39 -3.19 5.15
C LEU A 565 13.90 -3.14 4.75
N ILE A 566 12.98 -3.29 5.72
CA ILE A 566 11.54 -3.28 5.45
C ILE A 566 11.07 -1.93 4.85
N GLN A 567 11.69 -0.83 5.25
CA GLN A 567 11.36 0.49 4.72
C GLN A 567 11.80 0.69 3.27
N ALA A 568 12.98 0.18 2.93
CA ALA A 568 13.54 0.20 1.59
C ALA A 568 12.72 -0.67 0.64
N ILE A 569 12.43 -1.93 0.99
CA ILE A 569 11.63 -2.83 0.12
C ILE A 569 10.21 -2.30 -0.12
N ALA A 570 9.63 -1.58 0.85
CA ALA A 570 8.32 -0.95 0.70
C ALA A 570 8.28 0.16 -0.38
N ARG A 571 9.43 0.61 -0.92
CA ARG A 571 9.49 1.60 -2.01
C ARG A 571 9.00 1.05 -3.35
N VAL A 572 9.15 -0.25 -3.59
CA VAL A 572 8.74 -0.88 -4.86
C VAL A 572 7.40 -1.60 -4.78
N ASN A 573 6.83 -1.72 -3.58
CA ASN A 573 5.59 -2.43 -3.28
C ASN A 573 4.30 -1.59 -3.55
N ARG A 574 4.38 -0.48 -4.29
CA ARG A 574 3.20 0.38 -4.58
C ARG A 574 2.41 -0.10 -5.80
N LEU A 575 1.08 -0.14 -5.75
CA LEU A 575 0.28 -0.59 -6.90
C LEU A 575 0.45 0.31 -8.14
N HIS A 576 0.66 -0.32 -9.30
CA HIS A 576 0.65 0.32 -10.61
C HIS A 576 0.20 -0.69 -11.68
N GLU A 577 -0.57 -0.26 -12.69
CA GLU A 577 -1.22 -1.16 -13.65
C GLU A 577 -0.23 -1.99 -14.48
N LYS A 578 0.89 -1.37 -14.87
CA LYS A 578 2.00 -2.06 -15.57
C LYS A 578 2.90 -2.88 -14.65
N LYS A 579 2.69 -2.84 -13.33
CA LYS A 579 3.63 -3.44 -12.37
C LYS A 579 3.03 -4.68 -11.73
N GLN A 580 3.46 -5.85 -12.20
CA GLN A 580 3.08 -7.12 -11.62
C GLN A 580 3.79 -7.40 -10.30
N PHE A 581 5.08 -7.07 -10.22
CA PHE A 581 5.93 -7.30 -9.05
C PHE A 581 6.79 -6.08 -8.73
N GLY A 582 7.16 -5.93 -7.46
CA GLY A 582 8.27 -5.07 -7.04
C GLY A 582 9.56 -5.88 -7.01
N TYR A 583 10.55 -5.50 -7.80
CA TYR A 583 11.81 -6.23 -7.94
C TYR A 583 12.84 -5.77 -6.90
N LEU A 584 13.44 -6.72 -6.19
CA LEU A 584 14.56 -6.53 -5.29
C LEU A 584 15.76 -7.26 -5.88
N ILE A 585 16.74 -6.49 -6.37
CA ILE A 585 17.96 -7.04 -6.98
C ILE A 585 19.11 -6.74 -6.03
N ASP A 586 19.66 -7.78 -5.42
CA ASP A 586 20.64 -7.64 -4.34
C ASP A 586 22.05 -8.06 -4.75
N TYR A 587 23.00 -7.13 -4.61
CA TYR A 587 24.42 -7.34 -4.91
C TYR A 587 25.27 -7.63 -3.66
N ARG A 588 24.65 -7.74 -2.47
CA ARG A 588 25.34 -7.88 -1.17
C ARG A 588 25.05 -9.18 -0.43
N GLY A 589 23.97 -9.91 -0.75
CA GLY A 589 23.58 -11.14 -0.06
C GLY A 589 22.78 -10.89 1.23
N ILE A 590 21.80 -10.00 1.19
CA ILE A 590 20.92 -9.65 2.31
C ILE A 590 19.75 -10.61 2.51
N LEU A 591 19.61 -11.65 1.67
CA LEU A 591 18.51 -12.63 1.74
C LEU A 591 18.30 -13.19 3.16
N LYS A 592 19.40 -13.61 3.81
CA LYS A 592 19.36 -14.16 5.17
C LYS A 592 18.83 -13.15 6.19
N GLU A 593 19.20 -11.88 6.03
CA GLU A 593 18.75 -10.80 6.91
C GLU A 593 17.27 -10.46 6.64
N LEU A 594 16.83 -10.56 5.38
CA LEU A 594 15.45 -10.40 4.97
C LEU A 594 14.55 -11.46 5.61
N ASP A 595 14.90 -12.74 5.46
CA ASP A 595 14.17 -13.87 6.06
C ASP A 595 14.07 -13.72 7.57
N THR A 596 15.22 -13.53 8.22
CA THR A 596 15.29 -13.33 9.67
C THR A 596 14.43 -12.16 10.14
N THR A 597 14.37 -11.07 9.36
CA THR A 597 13.58 -9.89 9.71
C THR A 597 12.09 -10.14 9.55
N ILE A 598 11.68 -10.78 8.45
CA ILE A 598 10.27 -11.08 8.16
C ILE A 598 9.70 -12.05 9.20
N GLU A 599 10.41 -13.13 9.50
CA GLU A 599 10.01 -14.13 10.50
C GLU A 599 9.75 -13.46 11.86
N LYS A 600 10.66 -12.57 12.30
CA LYS A 600 10.51 -11.84 13.56
C LYS A 600 9.27 -10.94 13.58
N TYR A 601 8.95 -10.28 12.46
CA TYR A 601 7.73 -9.47 12.37
C TYR A 601 6.48 -10.37 12.38
N GLN A 602 6.49 -11.49 11.67
CA GLN A 602 5.37 -12.43 11.68
C GLN A 602 5.11 -12.98 13.09
N ASP A 603 6.15 -13.44 13.79
CA ASP A 603 6.04 -13.90 15.18
C ASP A 603 5.47 -12.80 16.10
N LEU A 604 5.92 -11.55 15.94
CA LEU A 604 5.37 -10.41 16.68
C LEU A 604 3.87 -10.19 16.38
N ALA A 605 3.44 -10.38 15.14
CA ALA A 605 2.04 -10.23 14.75
C ALA A 605 1.17 -11.32 15.38
N THR A 606 1.61 -12.59 15.34
CA THR A 606 0.92 -13.74 15.91
C THR A 606 0.77 -13.60 17.42
N ARG A 607 1.80 -13.11 18.13
CA ARG A 607 1.73 -12.84 19.58
C ARG A 607 0.77 -11.70 19.95
N THR A 608 0.40 -10.85 19.01
CA THR A 608 -0.41 -9.65 19.26
C THR A 608 -1.90 -9.86 18.98
N GLN A 609 -2.25 -10.73 18.03
CA GLN A 609 -3.65 -11.01 17.66
C GLN A 609 -3.99 -12.47 17.91
N ASN A 610 -5.05 -12.74 18.69
CA ASN A 610 -5.58 -14.08 18.97
C ASN A 610 -6.15 -14.78 17.73
N GLY A 611 -5.30 -15.22 16.79
CA GLY A 611 -5.75 -16.11 15.72
C GLY A 611 -4.98 -15.98 14.42
N TYR A 612 -3.73 -16.45 14.39
CA TYR A 612 -3.08 -16.82 13.14
C TYR A 612 -2.54 -18.24 13.29
N ASP A 613 -2.92 -19.12 12.37
CA ASP A 613 -2.26 -20.40 12.18
C ASP A 613 -0.85 -20.15 11.63
N ILE A 614 0.11 -20.94 12.12
CA ILE A 614 1.54 -20.85 11.80
C ILE A 614 1.80 -21.27 10.33
N ASP A 615 0.82 -21.84 9.64
CA ASP A 615 0.98 -22.41 8.30
C ASP A 615 1.02 -21.38 7.14
N ASP A 616 0.94 -20.07 7.44
CA ASP A 616 0.96 -18.97 6.46
C ASP A 616 2.36 -18.29 6.33
N LEU A 617 3.44 -19.04 6.51
CA LEU A 617 4.82 -18.50 6.46
C LEU A 617 5.28 -18.10 5.04
N ASP A 618 4.65 -18.62 4.00
CA ASP A 618 5.05 -18.42 2.59
C ASP A 618 4.26 -17.29 1.91
N GLY A 619 4.95 -16.34 1.27
CA GLY A 619 4.32 -15.50 0.22
C GLY A 619 4.55 -13.99 0.27
N LEU A 620 5.32 -13.45 1.22
CA LEU A 620 5.64 -12.02 1.22
C LEU A 620 6.48 -11.62 0.00
N TYR A 621 7.45 -12.45 -0.34
CA TYR A 621 8.22 -12.36 -1.55
C TYR A 621 8.43 -13.78 -2.11
N GLN A 622 8.68 -13.88 -3.40
CA GLN A 622 9.05 -15.13 -4.03
C GLN A 622 10.46 -15.00 -4.59
N GLN A 623 11.27 -16.04 -4.43
CA GLN A 623 12.53 -16.10 -5.17
C GLN A 623 12.19 -16.17 -6.67
N MET A 624 12.95 -15.49 -7.52
CA MET A 624 12.75 -15.64 -8.98
C MET A 624 12.83 -17.11 -9.42
N SER A 625 13.68 -17.92 -8.77
CA SER A 625 13.82 -19.38 -8.96
C SER A 625 12.48 -20.14 -8.87
N THR A 626 11.57 -19.70 -7.99
CA THR A 626 10.24 -20.32 -7.82
C THR A 626 9.30 -20.04 -8.98
N GLU A 627 9.35 -18.84 -9.57
CA GLU A 627 8.55 -18.50 -10.74
C GLU A 627 9.04 -19.28 -11.99
N TYR A 628 10.34 -19.54 -12.12
CA TYR A 628 10.87 -20.42 -13.17
C TYR A 628 10.28 -21.84 -13.12
N LYS A 629 9.92 -22.36 -11.93
CA LYS A 629 9.27 -23.68 -11.81
C LYS A 629 7.84 -23.68 -12.34
N ARG A 630 7.20 -22.51 -12.47
CA ARG A 630 5.87 -22.36 -13.08
C ARG A 630 5.95 -22.31 -14.60
N LEU A 631 7.10 -21.93 -15.16
CA LEU A 631 7.31 -21.78 -16.61
C LEU A 631 6.89 -23.02 -17.41
N PRO A 632 7.23 -24.27 -17.01
CA PRO A 632 6.79 -25.46 -17.74
C PRO A 632 5.27 -25.64 -17.72
N LYS A 633 4.61 -25.28 -16.60
CA LYS A 633 3.15 -25.33 -16.48
C LYS A 633 2.50 -24.26 -17.33
N LEU A 634 2.96 -23.01 -17.26
CA LEU A 634 2.45 -21.90 -18.09
C LEU A 634 2.64 -22.20 -19.57
N TYR A 635 3.81 -22.72 -19.96
CA TYR A 635 4.08 -23.17 -21.32
C TYR A 635 3.12 -24.28 -21.75
N LYS A 636 2.87 -25.27 -20.88
CA LYS A 636 1.90 -26.33 -21.14
C LYS A 636 0.47 -25.78 -21.28
N ASP A 637 0.07 -24.85 -20.43
CA ASP A 637 -1.26 -24.22 -20.44
C ASP A 637 -1.45 -23.40 -21.73
N LEU A 638 -0.45 -22.62 -22.14
CA LEU A 638 -0.41 -21.90 -23.42
C LEU A 638 -0.55 -22.87 -24.61
N TRP A 639 0.20 -23.97 -24.61
CA TRP A 639 0.11 -24.98 -25.68
C TRP A 639 -1.17 -25.80 -25.64
N ALA A 640 -1.89 -25.85 -24.52
CA ALA A 640 -3.16 -26.56 -24.40
C ALA A 640 -4.26 -25.87 -25.24
N VAL A 641 -4.17 -24.55 -25.44
CA VAL A 641 -5.03 -23.78 -26.36
C VAL A 641 -4.99 -24.38 -27.77
N PHE A 642 -3.82 -24.85 -28.20
CA PHE A 642 -3.60 -25.45 -29.53
C PHE A 642 -3.66 -26.98 -29.53
N SER A 643 -4.30 -27.60 -28.53
CA SER A 643 -4.39 -29.06 -28.41
C SER A 643 -5.10 -29.73 -29.60
N SER A 644 -6.04 -29.04 -30.25
CA SER A 644 -6.75 -29.53 -31.44
C SER A 644 -5.99 -29.33 -32.76
N VAL A 645 -4.87 -28.61 -32.75
CA VAL A 645 -4.06 -28.35 -33.95
C VAL A 645 -3.17 -29.56 -34.24
N LYS A 646 -3.34 -30.16 -35.43
CA LYS A 646 -2.61 -31.36 -35.84
C LYS A 646 -1.15 -31.05 -36.16
N ASN A 647 -0.89 -29.96 -36.89
CA ASN A 647 0.47 -29.52 -37.20
C ASN A 647 0.79 -28.24 -36.43
N LYS A 648 1.44 -28.37 -35.27
CA LYS A 648 1.82 -27.22 -34.43
C LYS A 648 2.97 -26.38 -34.99
N ASN A 649 3.63 -26.84 -36.06
CA ASN A 649 4.64 -26.07 -36.79
C ASN A 649 4.03 -25.25 -37.95
N ASP A 650 2.73 -25.39 -38.21
CA ASP A 650 2.02 -24.62 -39.22
C ASP A 650 1.37 -23.39 -38.59
N THR A 651 1.98 -22.22 -38.82
CA THR A 651 1.52 -20.93 -38.31
C THR A 651 0.08 -20.61 -38.71
N GLU A 652 -0.38 -21.06 -39.90
CA GLU A 652 -1.76 -20.82 -40.34
C GLU A 652 -2.77 -21.68 -39.58
N GLN A 653 -2.42 -22.93 -39.26
CA GLN A 653 -3.28 -23.78 -38.43
C GLN A 653 -3.40 -23.27 -36.99
N LEU A 654 -2.31 -22.74 -36.43
CA LEU A 654 -2.34 -22.07 -35.13
C LEU A 654 -3.22 -20.81 -35.18
N ARG A 655 -3.05 -19.98 -36.22
CA ARG A 655 -3.81 -18.74 -36.41
C ARG A 655 -5.31 -18.98 -36.54
N GLN A 656 -5.74 -20.02 -37.24
CA GLN A 656 -7.16 -20.36 -37.42
C GLN A 656 -7.92 -20.62 -36.11
N ILE A 657 -7.23 -21.04 -35.04
CA ILE A 657 -7.83 -21.24 -33.72
C ILE A 657 -8.17 -19.90 -33.04
N LEU A 658 -7.41 -18.84 -33.34
CA LEU A 658 -7.53 -17.53 -32.68
C LEU A 658 -8.41 -16.53 -33.47
N ILE A 659 -8.53 -16.72 -34.79
CA ILE A 659 -9.34 -15.84 -35.65
C ILE A 659 -10.82 -15.87 -35.22
N PRO A 660 -11.51 -14.71 -35.15
CA PRO A 660 -12.94 -14.65 -34.87
C PRO A 660 -13.76 -15.54 -35.82
N LYS A 661 -14.66 -16.35 -35.26
CA LYS A 661 -15.54 -17.22 -36.03
C LYS A 661 -16.98 -17.01 -35.59
N MET A 662 -17.73 -16.26 -36.40
CA MET A 662 -19.12 -15.97 -36.11
C MET A 662 -20.00 -17.21 -36.36
N ARG A 663 -20.82 -17.58 -35.38
CA ARG A 663 -21.90 -18.55 -35.54
C ARG A 663 -23.16 -18.05 -34.86
N GLU A 664 -24.29 -18.37 -35.46
CA GLU A 664 -25.59 -18.08 -34.88
C GLU A 664 -25.88 -19.02 -33.70
N ARG A 665 -26.19 -18.45 -32.53
CA ARG A 665 -26.68 -19.17 -31.35
C ARG A 665 -27.85 -18.39 -30.77
N ASN A 666 -29.01 -19.04 -30.66
CA ASN A 666 -30.24 -18.45 -30.11
C ASN A 666 -30.66 -17.14 -30.81
N GLY A 667 -30.44 -17.01 -32.12
CA GLY A 667 -30.81 -15.83 -32.91
C GLY A 667 -29.81 -14.68 -32.90
N GLU A 668 -28.66 -14.83 -32.22
CA GLU A 668 -27.58 -13.84 -32.22
C GLU A 668 -26.29 -14.39 -32.83
N LEU A 669 -25.55 -13.54 -33.54
CA LEU A 669 -24.23 -13.86 -34.09
C LEU A 669 -23.16 -13.72 -33.00
N VAL A 670 -22.56 -14.84 -32.61
CA VAL A 670 -21.55 -14.89 -31.54
C VAL A 670 -20.23 -15.44 -32.08
N ASP A 671 -19.11 -14.81 -31.71
CA ASP A 671 -17.76 -15.34 -31.98
C ASP A 671 -17.50 -16.57 -31.11
N VAL A 672 -17.43 -17.76 -31.72
CA VAL A 672 -17.22 -19.02 -30.97
C VAL A 672 -15.77 -19.21 -30.54
N ASN A 673 -14.83 -18.48 -31.13
CA ASN A 673 -13.41 -18.54 -30.80
C ASN A 673 -13.00 -17.51 -29.74
N ILE A 674 -13.94 -16.66 -29.28
CA ILE A 674 -13.66 -15.61 -28.29
C ILE A 674 -12.98 -16.18 -27.03
N LYS A 675 -13.55 -17.25 -26.46
CA LYS A 675 -12.97 -17.92 -25.28
C LYS A 675 -11.52 -18.34 -25.50
N THR A 676 -11.28 -19.01 -26.62
CA THR A 676 -9.97 -19.59 -26.91
C THR A 676 -8.93 -18.50 -27.10
N ARG A 677 -9.33 -17.36 -27.67
CA ARG A 677 -8.50 -16.18 -27.80
C ARG A 677 -8.24 -15.49 -26.46
N ASP A 678 -9.24 -15.43 -25.60
CA ASP A 678 -9.11 -14.88 -24.24
C ASP A 678 -8.18 -15.75 -23.39
N ASP A 679 -8.41 -17.06 -23.38
CA ASP A 679 -7.57 -18.06 -22.71
C ASP A 679 -6.11 -17.99 -23.23
N PHE A 680 -5.92 -17.69 -24.52
CA PHE A 680 -4.60 -17.47 -25.11
C PHE A 680 -3.92 -16.19 -24.61
N TYR A 681 -4.64 -15.06 -24.57
CA TYR A 681 -4.09 -13.78 -24.10
C TYR A 681 -3.88 -13.73 -22.58
N ASP A 682 -4.71 -14.44 -21.81
CA ASP A 682 -4.54 -14.57 -20.36
C ASP A 682 -3.34 -15.47 -20.00
N ALA A 683 -2.99 -16.42 -20.88
CA ALA A 683 -1.85 -17.30 -20.71
C ALA A 683 -0.51 -16.70 -21.18
N LEU A 684 -0.56 -15.56 -21.89
CA LEU A 684 0.58 -14.86 -22.49
C LEU A 684 1.04 -13.72 -21.57
#